data_AF-A0AAV7XXQ7-F1
#
_entry.id   AF-A0AAV7XXQ7-F1
#
_cell.length_a   1.000
_cell.length_b   1.000
_cell.length_c   1.000
_cell.angle_alpha   90.00
_cell.angle_beta   90.00
_cell.angle_gamma   90.00
#
_symmetry.space_group_name_H-M   'P 1'
#
loop_
_entity.id
_entity.type
_entity.pdbx_description
1 polymer ?
#
loop_
_entity_poly.entity_id
_entity_poly.type
_entity_poly.pdbx_seq_one_letter_code
_entity_poly.pdbx_strand_id
1 'polypeptide(L)'
;MYKVTVALLATLAVAAALHIPNVRTGATDNAHITGPEVAQKQKLVLQLLRNVGQKNMYAELAALGQSWNPKQNIDRYANQYAVKNFVSMWKQGTLPRGEIFHVYNDSQLKEVVALFDMLYFAKDFETFIKTAAWARDNVNEGQFAYAFSVAVVHRDDCAGLVLPPLYEVAPQLYLHSGDIMEFMSAKMQGQVNYVKMTNWTAGNEITNPEQLLGYFTEDVGLNAYHAYAHLYMPFWLNCEKYGITTCQMRGEAFYYYYQQILARYNLQRMANYLPELEDFDWEETIKTGYNPDLLYPNGAQFPNRPAQQDISSIKSYSIEDLKAIEMRIKDAIDSGFVLGEDGNKIPVTQYVVGMRIIGNIIAGNQDSVNSRYYGSYTAMVRNLLALIMDPAMEHGVAPGVIGHFETSLRDPAFYILQKNILGLFENFKDNFPAYKPDDLLFRGVAVKDVAVDQLVTYFDLFDIDVTNAVDVASIDEADKINYVAKAMRLNHKPFTYKIKISSDKKTSAVVRVFLGPSTELTHSNFYGEQASDVYYGHPTADLERLRNYFVELDRFPVDLNIGDNLVQRNSREFTTTTGDEPSFDALRRTAESGHSVLSIVNRQCGFPDRLALPMGHKAGAPYSLFVMVTPYGADEHDHVKDIYSCMGLMTTLDNRPLGFPFDRQIENYGKFYTPNMYFKDVLIFHKDSSSANSNIYIKKNVNGFDADH
;
A
#
# COMPACT_ATOMS: atom_id res chain seq x y z
N MET A 1 -11.07 -5.29 54.92
CA MET A 1 -9.96 -6.14 54.44
C MET A 1 -10.33 -7.10 53.29
N TYR A 2 -11.60 -7.21 52.85
CA TYR A 2 -12.01 -8.14 51.78
C TYR A 2 -12.15 -7.53 50.36
N LYS A 3 -12.05 -6.20 50.21
CA LYS A 3 -12.19 -5.51 48.91
C LYS A 3 -10.85 -5.20 48.20
N VAL A 4 -9.73 -5.33 48.89
CA VAL A 4 -8.39 -5.08 48.32
C VAL A 4 -7.80 -6.36 47.69
N THR A 5 -8.22 -7.53 48.15
CA THR A 5 -7.73 -8.83 47.65
C THR A 5 -8.30 -9.22 46.29
N VAL A 6 -9.51 -8.76 45.94
CA VAL A 6 -10.13 -9.03 44.63
C VAL A 6 -9.54 -8.16 43.52
N ALA A 7 -9.12 -6.92 43.85
CA ALA A 7 -8.43 -6.03 42.91
C ALA A 7 -7.00 -6.52 42.59
N LEU A 8 -6.30 -7.10 43.58
CA LEU A 8 -4.96 -7.67 43.37
C LEU A 8 -4.98 -9.00 42.60
N LEU A 9 -6.05 -9.79 42.69
CA LEU A 9 -6.22 -11.00 41.88
C LEU A 9 -6.63 -10.67 40.43
N ALA A 10 -7.34 -9.56 40.20
CA ALA A 10 -7.65 -9.07 38.85
C ALA A 10 -6.41 -8.46 38.15
N THR A 11 -5.47 -7.85 38.88
CA THR A 11 -4.22 -7.35 38.31
C THR A 11 -3.15 -8.43 38.14
N LEU A 12 -3.14 -9.47 38.99
CA LEU A 12 -2.28 -10.65 38.79
C LEU A 12 -2.74 -11.56 37.64
N ALA A 13 -4.02 -11.49 37.24
CA ALA A 13 -4.52 -12.18 36.04
C ALA A 13 -4.12 -11.48 34.72
N VAL A 14 -3.70 -10.22 34.77
CA VAL A 14 -3.22 -9.45 33.59
C VAL A 14 -1.68 -9.47 33.48
N ALA A 15 -0.97 -9.83 34.56
CA ALA A 15 0.49 -9.95 34.59
C ALA A 15 1.02 -11.40 34.52
N ALA A 16 0.15 -12.40 34.43
CA ALA A 16 0.55 -13.68 33.85
C ALA A 16 0.68 -13.45 32.34
N ALA A 17 1.87 -13.02 31.92
CA ALA A 17 2.39 -13.37 30.62
C ALA A 17 2.28 -14.90 30.54
N LEU A 18 1.13 -15.38 30.07
CA LEU A 18 1.03 -16.71 29.51
C LEU A 18 2.20 -16.74 28.54
N HIS A 19 3.18 -17.60 28.81
CA HIS A 19 3.98 -18.19 27.76
C HIS A 19 2.96 -18.89 26.85
N ILE A 20 2.31 -18.10 26.00
CA ILE A 20 1.62 -18.57 24.81
C ILE A 20 2.79 -19.16 24.04
N PRO A 21 2.82 -20.49 23.82
CA PRO A 21 3.84 -21.06 22.96
C PRO A 21 3.77 -20.26 21.66
N ASN A 22 4.86 -19.55 21.33
CA ASN A 22 4.91 -18.83 20.07
C ASN A 22 4.55 -19.83 18.98
N VAL A 23 3.50 -19.53 18.22
CA VAL A 23 3.21 -20.25 16.97
C VAL A 23 4.37 -20.02 15.98
N ARG A 24 5.16 -18.96 16.21
CA ARG A 24 6.44 -18.72 15.56
C ARG A 24 7.53 -19.68 16.04
N THR A 25 7.97 -20.57 15.15
CA THR A 25 9.15 -21.42 15.39
C THR A 25 10.47 -20.78 14.94
N GLY A 26 10.41 -19.60 14.34
CA GLY A 26 11.58 -18.83 13.92
C GLY A 26 11.20 -17.83 12.84
N ALA A 27 12.00 -16.80 12.63
CA ALA A 27 11.89 -15.94 11.46
C ALA A 27 12.17 -16.80 10.22
N THR A 28 11.14 -17.32 9.56
CA THR A 28 11.33 -17.96 8.27
C THR A 28 11.37 -16.85 7.24
N ASP A 29 12.56 -16.63 6.67
CA ASP A 29 12.62 -16.24 5.26
C ASP A 29 11.59 -17.11 4.52
N ASN A 30 10.62 -16.49 3.85
CA ASN A 30 9.66 -17.16 2.96
C ASN A 30 10.35 -17.88 1.78
N ALA A 31 11.67 -18.02 1.83
CA ALA A 31 12.51 -18.64 0.85
C ALA A 31 12.31 -20.17 0.88
N HIS A 32 11.76 -20.67 -0.22
CA HIS A 32 11.93 -22.06 -0.70
C HIS A 32 11.06 -23.16 -0.08
N ILE A 33 9.86 -22.86 0.43
CA ILE A 33 8.88 -23.93 0.73
C ILE A 33 8.04 -24.18 -0.52
N THR A 34 8.26 -25.32 -1.17
CA THR A 34 7.45 -25.79 -2.30
C THR A 34 7.09 -27.25 -2.17
N GLY A 35 6.15 -27.66 -3.02
CA GLY A 35 5.83 -29.04 -3.24
C GLY A 35 4.34 -29.28 -3.20
N PRO A 36 3.94 -30.56 -3.30
CA PRO A 36 2.54 -30.96 -3.33
C PRO A 36 1.74 -30.45 -2.12
N GLU A 37 2.37 -30.36 -0.95
CA GLU A 37 1.72 -29.83 0.27
C GLU A 37 1.37 -28.35 0.11
N VAL A 38 2.29 -27.51 -0.35
CA VAL A 38 2.05 -26.07 -0.57
C VAL A 38 0.97 -25.88 -1.63
N ALA A 39 1.00 -26.66 -2.71
CA ALA A 39 -0.03 -26.61 -3.75
C ALA A 39 -1.42 -26.96 -3.20
N GLN A 40 -1.52 -27.97 -2.32
CA GLN A 40 -2.77 -28.33 -1.66
C GLN A 40 -3.27 -27.23 -0.72
N LYS A 41 -2.38 -26.63 0.08
CA LYS A 41 -2.71 -25.49 0.95
C LYS A 41 -3.15 -24.27 0.14
N GLN A 42 -2.45 -23.97 -0.95
CA GLN A 42 -2.77 -22.89 -1.89
C GLN A 42 -4.17 -23.08 -2.48
N LYS A 43 -4.51 -24.30 -2.89
CA LYS A 43 -5.85 -24.63 -3.39
C LYS A 43 -6.93 -24.28 -2.34
N LEU A 44 -6.74 -24.67 -1.09
CA LEU A 44 -7.71 -24.39 -0.02
C LEU A 44 -7.89 -22.88 0.23
N VAL A 45 -6.81 -22.10 0.22
CA VAL A 45 -6.86 -20.64 0.36
C VAL A 45 -7.65 -20.00 -0.79
N LEU A 46 -7.35 -20.38 -2.03
CA LEU A 46 -8.06 -19.86 -3.21
C LEU A 46 -9.54 -20.24 -3.18
N GLN A 47 -9.87 -21.48 -2.79
CA GLN A 47 -11.27 -21.92 -2.69
C GLN A 47 -12.07 -21.09 -1.68
N LEU A 48 -11.49 -20.73 -0.53
CA LEU A 48 -12.14 -19.92 0.49
C LEU A 48 -12.34 -18.44 0.08
N LEU A 49 -11.50 -17.93 -0.82
CA LEU A 49 -11.57 -16.56 -1.35
C LEU A 49 -12.38 -16.43 -2.65
N ARG A 50 -12.96 -17.52 -3.16
CA ARG A 50 -13.83 -17.49 -4.34
C ARG A 50 -15.26 -17.09 -3.95
N ASN A 51 -15.86 -16.18 -4.73
CA ASN A 51 -17.22 -15.65 -4.58
C ASN A 51 -17.58 -15.37 -3.11
N VAL A 52 -16.75 -14.60 -2.39
CA VAL A 52 -16.84 -14.45 -0.91
C VAL A 52 -18.20 -13.91 -0.43
N GLY A 53 -18.89 -13.14 -1.27
CA GLY A 53 -20.25 -12.65 -1.01
C GLY A 53 -21.28 -13.77 -0.80
N GLN A 54 -21.16 -14.88 -1.53
CA GLN A 54 -22.04 -16.04 -1.39
C GLN A 54 -21.57 -16.97 -0.28
N LYS A 55 -22.40 -17.92 0.19
CA LYS A 55 -21.92 -19.00 1.07
C LYS A 55 -20.94 -19.92 0.36
N ASN A 56 -20.18 -20.70 1.12
CA ASN A 56 -19.20 -21.63 0.58
C ASN A 56 -19.85 -22.65 -0.38
N MET A 57 -19.40 -22.65 -1.64
CA MET A 57 -19.93 -23.52 -2.69
C MET A 57 -19.12 -24.82 -2.87
N TYR A 58 -17.95 -24.93 -2.23
CA TYR A 58 -17.16 -26.16 -2.24
C TYR A 58 -17.70 -27.12 -1.19
N ALA A 59 -18.35 -28.20 -1.62
CA ALA A 59 -19.05 -29.14 -0.73
C ALA A 59 -18.18 -29.68 0.42
N GLU A 60 -16.92 -29.99 0.16
CA GLU A 60 -15.98 -30.46 1.18
C GLU A 60 -15.69 -29.39 2.25
N LEU A 61 -15.41 -28.15 1.84
CA LEU A 61 -15.16 -27.05 2.78
C LEU A 61 -16.44 -26.62 3.51
N ALA A 62 -17.60 -26.65 2.84
CA ALA A 62 -18.88 -26.38 3.48
C ALA A 62 -19.19 -27.43 4.56
N ALA A 63 -19.00 -28.73 4.27
CA ALA A 63 -19.15 -29.80 5.25
C ALA A 63 -18.13 -29.68 6.41
N LEU A 64 -16.90 -29.26 6.10
CA LEU A 64 -15.86 -28.99 7.08
C LEU A 64 -16.28 -27.87 8.04
N GLY A 65 -16.77 -26.75 7.51
CA GLY A 65 -17.24 -25.61 8.31
C GLY A 65 -18.47 -25.96 9.17
N GLN A 66 -19.42 -26.73 8.62
CA GLN A 66 -20.63 -27.16 9.34
C GLN A 66 -20.34 -28.14 10.49
N SER A 67 -19.34 -29.02 10.32
CA SER A 67 -18.94 -29.97 11.35
C SER A 67 -17.96 -29.39 12.39
N TRP A 68 -17.42 -28.19 12.14
CA TRP A 68 -16.48 -27.55 13.03
C TRP A 68 -17.15 -26.63 14.04
N ASN A 69 -16.78 -26.78 15.32
CA ASN A 69 -17.16 -25.88 16.38
C ASN A 69 -15.90 -25.39 17.12
N PRO A 70 -15.48 -24.12 16.90
CA PRO A 70 -14.26 -23.59 17.53
C PRO A 70 -14.26 -23.72 19.05
N LYS A 71 -15.42 -23.50 19.70
CA LYS A 71 -15.53 -23.56 21.16
C LYS A 71 -15.39 -24.98 21.71
N GLN A 72 -15.86 -26.00 20.99
CA GLN A 72 -15.71 -27.41 21.41
C GLN A 72 -14.29 -27.93 21.17
N ASN A 73 -13.56 -27.35 20.21
CA ASN A 73 -12.18 -27.72 19.86
C ASN A 73 -11.17 -26.69 20.39
N ILE A 74 -11.48 -26.04 21.50
CA ILE A 74 -10.70 -24.92 22.05
C ILE A 74 -9.26 -25.30 22.39
N ASP A 75 -9.00 -26.56 22.71
CA ASP A 75 -7.69 -27.13 22.98
C ASP A 75 -6.78 -27.19 21.73
N ARG A 76 -7.34 -27.01 20.53
CA ARG A 76 -6.61 -26.92 19.26
C ARG A 76 -6.02 -25.53 18.98
N TYR A 77 -6.18 -24.59 19.89
CA TYR A 77 -5.66 -23.24 19.76
C TYR A 77 -4.57 -22.98 20.81
N ALA A 78 -3.48 -22.34 20.41
CA ALA A 78 -2.39 -21.92 21.30
C ALA A 78 -2.88 -20.89 22.34
N ASN A 79 -3.83 -20.04 21.93
CA ASN A 79 -4.51 -19.09 22.81
C ASN A 79 -6.01 -19.42 22.91
N GLN A 80 -6.39 -20.15 23.95
CA GLN A 80 -7.80 -20.49 24.22
C GLN A 80 -8.68 -19.26 24.50
N TYR A 81 -8.10 -18.17 25.03
CA TYR A 81 -8.86 -16.96 25.31
C TYR A 81 -9.35 -16.30 24.01
N ALA A 82 -8.54 -16.31 22.94
CA ALA A 82 -8.94 -15.79 21.63
C ALA A 82 -10.25 -16.40 21.13
N VAL A 83 -10.38 -17.74 21.23
CA VAL A 83 -11.60 -18.47 20.86
C VAL A 83 -12.78 -18.08 21.74
N LYS A 84 -12.58 -18.01 23.07
CA LYS A 84 -13.65 -17.63 24.01
C LYS A 84 -14.14 -16.21 23.75
N ASN A 85 -13.22 -15.29 23.50
CA ASN A 85 -13.50 -13.89 23.23
C ASN A 85 -14.34 -13.75 21.96
N PHE A 86 -13.83 -14.27 20.83
CA PHE A 86 -14.54 -14.19 19.55
C PHE A 86 -15.91 -14.86 19.59
N VAL A 87 -16.00 -16.11 20.08
CA VAL A 87 -17.28 -16.83 20.15
C VAL A 87 -18.28 -16.14 21.08
N SER A 88 -17.80 -15.46 22.13
CA SER A 88 -18.68 -14.65 23.00
C SER A 88 -19.24 -13.45 22.25
N MET A 89 -18.40 -12.69 21.54
CA MET A 89 -18.82 -11.54 20.73
C MET A 89 -19.81 -11.99 19.64
N TRP A 90 -19.46 -13.02 18.88
CA TRP A 90 -20.30 -13.60 17.83
C TRP A 90 -21.70 -14.00 18.33
N LYS A 91 -21.80 -14.58 19.54
CA LYS A 91 -23.09 -14.94 20.15
C LYS A 91 -23.91 -13.75 20.63
N GLN A 92 -23.26 -12.64 20.97
CA GLN A 92 -23.93 -11.40 21.37
C GLN A 92 -24.43 -10.60 20.15
N GLY A 93 -23.86 -10.89 18.98
CA GLY A 93 -24.13 -10.19 17.73
C GLY A 93 -22.88 -9.47 17.27
N THR A 94 -22.44 -9.81 16.06
CA THR A 94 -21.37 -9.11 15.31
C THR A 94 -21.98 -8.53 14.04
N LEU A 95 -21.17 -7.82 13.24
CA LEU A 95 -21.59 -7.34 11.92
C LEU A 95 -22.26 -8.49 11.11
N PRO A 96 -23.52 -8.33 10.70
CA PRO A 96 -24.22 -9.33 9.90
C PRO A 96 -23.59 -9.52 8.52
N ARG A 97 -23.84 -10.68 7.88
CA ARG A 97 -23.56 -10.86 6.45
C ARG A 97 -24.43 -9.93 5.61
N GLY A 98 -23.89 -9.42 4.51
CA GLY A 98 -24.53 -8.43 3.63
C GLY A 98 -24.32 -6.97 4.08
N GLU A 99 -23.83 -6.73 5.29
CA GLU A 99 -23.50 -5.39 5.78
C GLU A 99 -22.08 -4.97 5.40
N ILE A 100 -21.85 -3.66 5.31
CA ILE A 100 -20.56 -3.11 4.90
C ILE A 100 -19.57 -3.17 6.07
N PHE A 101 -18.45 -3.86 5.83
CA PHE A 101 -17.29 -3.82 6.72
C PHE A 101 -16.48 -2.53 6.49
N HIS A 102 -16.19 -1.81 7.57
CA HIS A 102 -15.42 -0.57 7.62
C HIS A 102 -14.37 -0.70 8.71
N VAL A 103 -13.10 -0.87 8.32
CA VAL A 103 -12.00 -1.22 9.23
C VAL A 103 -11.73 -0.15 10.29
N TYR A 104 -12.14 1.10 10.06
CA TYR A 104 -11.99 2.18 11.03
C TYR A 104 -13.15 2.32 12.01
N ASN A 105 -14.22 1.52 11.88
CA ASN A 105 -15.26 1.45 12.91
C ASN A 105 -14.76 0.65 14.11
N ASP A 106 -14.73 1.26 15.30
CA ASP A 106 -14.18 0.63 16.52
C ASP A 106 -14.79 -0.73 16.87
N SER A 107 -16.11 -0.89 16.69
CA SER A 107 -16.79 -2.15 16.99
C SER A 107 -16.41 -3.22 15.97
N GLN A 108 -16.50 -2.90 14.68
CA GLN A 108 -16.15 -3.84 13.61
C GLN A 108 -14.65 -4.18 13.62
N LEU A 109 -13.79 -3.24 14.00
CA LEU A 109 -12.36 -3.47 14.19
C LEU A 109 -12.11 -4.47 15.33
N LYS A 110 -12.77 -4.32 16.48
CA LYS A 110 -12.66 -5.29 17.59
C LYS A 110 -13.10 -6.69 17.16
N GLU A 111 -14.18 -6.79 16.39
CA GLU A 111 -14.70 -8.06 15.87
C GLU A 111 -13.69 -8.73 14.92
N VAL A 112 -13.16 -7.98 13.96
CA VAL A 112 -12.25 -8.54 12.96
C VAL A 112 -10.88 -8.91 13.55
N VAL A 113 -10.39 -8.15 14.54
CA VAL A 113 -9.18 -8.50 15.29
C VAL A 113 -9.39 -9.76 16.13
N ALA A 114 -10.56 -9.92 16.76
CA ALA A 114 -10.88 -11.14 17.49
C ALA A 114 -11.01 -12.37 16.55
N LEU A 115 -11.55 -12.18 15.34
CA LEU A 115 -11.57 -13.22 14.31
C LEU A 115 -10.15 -13.60 13.88
N PHE A 116 -9.31 -12.60 13.60
CA PHE A 116 -7.90 -12.80 13.28
C PHE A 116 -7.19 -13.55 14.40
N ASP A 117 -7.34 -13.16 15.66
CA ASP A 117 -6.73 -13.86 16.81
C ASP A 117 -7.12 -15.35 16.82
N MET A 118 -8.40 -15.66 16.60
CA MET A 118 -8.86 -17.04 16.55
C MET A 118 -8.22 -17.83 15.41
N LEU A 119 -8.05 -17.23 14.22
CA LEU A 119 -7.38 -17.84 13.07
C LEU A 119 -5.87 -17.98 13.28
N TYR A 120 -5.23 -16.93 13.79
CA TYR A 120 -3.79 -16.84 14.00
C TYR A 120 -3.31 -17.84 15.05
N PHE A 121 -4.04 -17.99 16.16
CA PHE A 121 -3.65 -18.89 17.24
C PHE A 121 -4.09 -20.35 17.04
N ALA A 122 -4.62 -20.74 15.87
CA ALA A 122 -4.80 -22.16 15.54
C ALA A 122 -3.42 -22.87 15.52
N LYS A 123 -3.30 -24.01 16.23
CA LYS A 123 -2.01 -24.69 16.43
C LYS A 123 -1.39 -25.28 15.16
N ASP A 124 -2.21 -25.58 14.16
CA ASP A 124 -1.83 -26.22 12.92
C ASP A 124 -2.73 -25.77 11.77
N PHE A 125 -2.28 -26.05 10.54
CA PHE A 125 -2.96 -25.63 9.31
C PHE A 125 -4.34 -26.27 9.19
N GLU A 126 -4.50 -27.50 9.66
CA GLU A 126 -5.78 -28.20 9.67
C GLU A 126 -6.82 -27.46 10.52
N THR A 127 -6.45 -27.08 11.75
CA THR A 127 -7.29 -26.30 12.66
C THR A 127 -7.59 -24.93 12.06
N PHE A 128 -6.60 -24.29 11.44
CA PHE A 128 -6.74 -23.00 10.77
C PHE A 128 -7.79 -23.08 9.65
N ILE A 129 -7.67 -24.03 8.72
CA ILE A 129 -8.62 -24.17 7.59
C ILE A 129 -10.01 -24.59 8.06
N LYS A 130 -10.14 -25.47 9.07
CA LYS A 130 -11.45 -25.79 9.66
C LYS A 130 -12.13 -24.56 10.26
N THR A 131 -11.35 -23.74 10.96
CA THR A 131 -11.82 -22.48 11.54
C THR A 131 -12.20 -21.47 10.46
N ALA A 132 -11.40 -21.35 9.41
CA ALA A 132 -11.67 -20.48 8.28
C ALA A 132 -12.92 -20.92 7.51
N ALA A 133 -13.08 -22.21 7.24
CA ALA A 133 -14.28 -22.77 6.60
C ALA A 133 -15.54 -22.52 7.43
N TRP A 134 -15.46 -22.62 8.76
CA TRP A 134 -16.55 -22.23 9.65
C TRP A 134 -16.83 -20.72 9.56
N ALA A 135 -15.81 -19.87 9.68
CA ALA A 135 -15.96 -18.42 9.66
C ALA A 135 -16.54 -17.91 8.32
N ARG A 136 -16.12 -18.52 7.21
CA ARG A 136 -16.56 -18.22 5.84
C ARG A 136 -18.08 -18.19 5.66
N ASP A 137 -18.81 -19.00 6.41
CA ASP A 137 -20.27 -19.12 6.34
C ASP A 137 -21.02 -18.46 7.51
N ASN A 138 -20.32 -18.14 8.61
CA ASN A 138 -20.93 -17.68 9.87
C ASN A 138 -20.60 -16.22 10.24
N VAL A 139 -19.66 -15.59 9.53
CA VAL A 139 -19.23 -14.21 9.77
C VAL A 139 -19.48 -13.36 8.52
N ASN A 140 -19.56 -12.03 8.69
CA ASN A 140 -19.57 -11.07 7.59
C ASN A 140 -18.45 -11.37 6.58
N GLU A 141 -18.80 -11.35 5.29
CA GLU A 141 -17.92 -11.70 4.19
C GLU A 141 -16.68 -10.80 4.08
N GLY A 142 -16.83 -9.49 4.35
CA GLY A 142 -15.72 -8.54 4.34
C GLY A 142 -14.78 -8.77 5.52
N GLN A 143 -15.33 -8.94 6.74
CA GLN A 143 -14.54 -9.29 7.92
C GLN A 143 -13.80 -10.62 7.74
N PHE A 144 -14.45 -11.62 7.15
CA PHE A 144 -13.82 -12.90 6.84
C PHE A 144 -12.68 -12.74 5.83
N ALA A 145 -12.95 -12.15 4.66
CA ALA A 145 -11.95 -11.98 3.60
C ALA A 145 -10.71 -11.25 4.12
N TYR A 146 -10.94 -10.18 4.90
CA TYR A 146 -9.88 -9.41 5.53
C TYR A 146 -9.09 -10.23 6.56
N ALA A 147 -9.74 -10.75 7.62
CA ALA A 147 -9.05 -11.47 8.68
C ALA A 147 -8.35 -12.74 8.19
N PHE A 148 -8.96 -13.44 7.23
CA PHE A 148 -8.35 -14.62 6.60
C PHE A 148 -7.12 -14.25 5.79
N SER A 149 -7.17 -13.19 4.99
CA SER A 149 -6.02 -12.73 4.19
C SER A 149 -4.86 -12.29 5.09
N VAL A 150 -5.13 -11.55 6.17
CA VAL A 150 -4.10 -11.20 7.17
C VAL A 150 -3.56 -12.46 7.85
N ALA A 151 -4.40 -13.43 8.22
CA ALA A 151 -3.93 -14.69 8.81
C ALA A 151 -3.03 -15.50 7.85
N VAL A 152 -3.35 -15.56 6.55
CA VAL A 152 -2.51 -16.22 5.54
C VAL A 152 -1.13 -15.56 5.44
N VAL A 153 -1.06 -14.22 5.48
CA VAL A 153 0.20 -13.47 5.41
C VAL A 153 1.08 -13.70 6.65
N HIS A 154 0.48 -13.84 7.83
CA HIS A 154 1.22 -13.80 9.11
C HIS A 154 1.52 -15.16 9.75
N ARG A 155 0.88 -16.25 9.29
CA ARG A 155 1.08 -17.59 9.85
C ARG A 155 2.27 -18.31 9.20
N ASP A 156 3.16 -18.87 10.02
CA ASP A 156 4.32 -19.64 9.57
C ASP A 156 3.94 -20.84 8.68
N ASP A 157 2.84 -21.55 8.99
CA ASP A 157 2.40 -22.72 8.22
C ASP A 157 1.68 -22.37 6.90
N CYS A 158 1.50 -21.07 6.65
CA CYS A 158 1.07 -20.47 5.38
C CYS A 158 2.23 -19.87 4.59
N ALA A 159 3.48 -20.00 5.04
CA ALA A 159 4.65 -19.54 4.29
C ALA A 159 4.69 -20.21 2.91
N GLY A 160 4.94 -19.40 1.88
CA GLY A 160 4.92 -19.85 0.48
C GLY A 160 3.54 -19.79 -0.20
N LEU A 161 2.47 -19.44 0.52
CA LEU A 161 1.14 -19.21 -0.06
C LEU A 161 1.04 -17.80 -0.63
N VAL A 162 0.32 -17.69 -1.75
CA VAL A 162 0.12 -16.46 -2.53
C VAL A 162 -1.35 -16.07 -2.43
N LEU A 163 -1.64 -14.84 -2.02
CA LEU A 163 -3.01 -14.32 -2.08
C LEU A 163 -3.40 -14.08 -3.54
N PRO A 164 -4.65 -14.37 -3.97
CA PRO A 164 -5.10 -13.96 -5.29
C PRO A 164 -5.11 -12.43 -5.41
N PRO A 165 -5.07 -11.88 -6.65
CA PRO A 165 -5.22 -10.45 -6.86
C PRO A 165 -6.50 -9.93 -6.21
N LEU A 166 -6.38 -8.93 -5.33
CA LEU A 166 -7.53 -8.42 -4.56
C LEU A 166 -8.63 -7.83 -5.45
N TYR A 167 -8.24 -7.27 -6.61
CA TYR A 167 -9.16 -6.80 -7.64
C TYR A 167 -9.92 -7.91 -8.37
N GLU A 168 -9.51 -9.18 -8.22
CA GLU A 168 -10.29 -10.34 -8.66
C GLU A 168 -11.05 -10.99 -7.50
N VAL A 169 -10.71 -10.73 -6.24
CA VAL A 169 -11.47 -11.21 -5.06
C VAL A 169 -12.73 -10.38 -4.83
N ALA A 170 -12.60 -9.05 -4.92
CA ALA A 170 -13.70 -8.10 -4.76
C ALA A 170 -13.69 -7.05 -5.89
N PRO A 171 -13.99 -7.44 -7.15
CA PRO A 171 -13.91 -6.52 -8.29
C PRO A 171 -14.76 -5.25 -8.15
N GLN A 172 -15.83 -5.31 -7.35
CA GLN A 172 -16.72 -4.17 -7.07
C GLN A 172 -15.99 -2.97 -6.44
N LEU A 173 -14.89 -3.21 -5.71
CA LEU A 173 -14.06 -2.15 -5.14
C LEU A 173 -13.08 -1.54 -6.14
N TYR A 174 -12.92 -2.14 -7.33
CA TYR A 174 -11.87 -1.76 -8.28
C TYR A 174 -12.41 -1.32 -9.65
N LEU A 175 -13.63 -1.73 -10.01
CA LEU A 175 -14.24 -1.47 -11.30
C LEU A 175 -15.47 -0.59 -11.15
N HIS A 176 -15.75 0.20 -12.19
CA HIS A 176 -16.88 1.13 -12.19
C HIS A 176 -18.22 0.45 -11.99
N SER A 177 -19.14 1.18 -11.37
CA SER A 177 -20.43 0.64 -10.97
C SER A 177 -21.26 0.17 -12.18
N GLY A 178 -21.25 0.97 -13.26
CA GLY A 178 -21.88 0.62 -14.53
C GLY A 178 -21.29 -0.64 -15.16
N ASP A 179 -19.98 -0.85 -15.03
CA ASP A 179 -19.31 -2.03 -15.59
C ASP A 179 -19.74 -3.31 -14.89
N ILE A 180 -19.74 -3.30 -13.56
CA ILE A 180 -20.21 -4.43 -12.76
C ILE A 180 -21.68 -4.74 -13.05
N MET A 181 -22.54 -3.73 -13.19
CA MET A 181 -23.95 -3.92 -13.52
C MET A 181 -24.15 -4.56 -14.89
N GLU A 182 -23.30 -4.25 -15.88
CA GLU A 182 -23.32 -4.92 -17.19
C GLU A 182 -22.92 -6.40 -17.09
N PHE A 183 -21.90 -6.76 -16.30
CA PHE A 183 -21.56 -8.16 -16.05
C PHE A 183 -22.70 -8.93 -15.35
N MET A 184 -23.34 -8.31 -14.35
CA MET A 184 -24.52 -8.88 -13.70
C MET A 184 -25.68 -9.05 -14.69
N SER A 185 -25.90 -8.09 -15.59
CA SER A 185 -26.92 -8.18 -16.64
C SER A 185 -26.63 -9.30 -17.64
N ALA A 186 -25.38 -9.45 -18.08
CA ALA A 186 -24.94 -10.55 -18.94
C ALA A 186 -25.23 -11.91 -18.28
N LYS A 187 -25.00 -12.02 -16.96
CA LYS A 187 -25.31 -13.22 -16.18
C LYS A 187 -26.81 -13.52 -16.14
N MET A 188 -27.65 -12.52 -15.91
CA MET A 188 -29.10 -12.67 -15.91
C MET A 188 -29.65 -13.07 -17.28
N GLN A 189 -28.99 -12.67 -18.36
CA GLN A 189 -29.33 -13.06 -19.73
C GLN A 189 -28.81 -14.46 -20.11
N GLY A 190 -28.14 -15.17 -19.21
CA GLY A 190 -27.60 -16.51 -19.45
C GLY A 190 -26.31 -16.52 -20.30
N GLN A 191 -25.61 -15.40 -20.43
CA GLN A 191 -24.34 -15.34 -21.15
C GLN A 191 -23.23 -15.95 -20.30
N VAL A 192 -22.48 -16.89 -20.86
CA VAL A 192 -21.34 -17.53 -20.17
C VAL A 192 -20.00 -16.85 -20.47
N ASN A 193 -19.94 -15.98 -21.47
CA ASN A 193 -18.74 -15.25 -21.85
C ASN A 193 -19.10 -13.79 -22.14
N TYR A 194 -18.46 -12.86 -21.44
CA TYR A 194 -18.69 -11.44 -21.60
C TYR A 194 -17.38 -10.67 -21.35
N VAL A 195 -16.98 -9.87 -22.33
CA VAL A 195 -15.72 -9.13 -22.29
C VAL A 195 -16.01 -7.70 -22.65
N LYS A 196 -15.60 -6.75 -21.81
CA LYS A 196 -15.79 -5.31 -22.07
C LYS A 196 -14.56 -4.50 -21.72
N MET A 197 -14.41 -3.35 -22.38
CA MET A 197 -13.45 -2.34 -21.93
C MET A 197 -14.01 -1.63 -20.70
N THR A 198 -13.12 -1.35 -19.74
CA THR A 198 -13.37 -0.47 -18.60
C THR A 198 -12.50 0.77 -18.74
N ASN A 199 -13.04 1.93 -18.36
CA ASN A 199 -12.35 3.21 -18.48
C ASN A 199 -11.95 3.73 -17.08
N TRP A 200 -11.31 4.91 -17.01
CA TRP A 200 -11.12 5.65 -15.75
C TRP A 200 -12.22 6.72 -15.63
N THR A 201 -12.48 7.26 -14.43
CA THR A 201 -13.63 8.16 -14.11
C THR A 201 -13.55 9.56 -14.74
N ALA A 202 -12.78 9.74 -15.83
CA ALA A 202 -12.74 10.99 -16.60
C ALA A 202 -13.92 11.17 -17.56
N GLY A 203 -14.80 10.16 -17.71
CA GLY A 203 -15.96 10.22 -18.59
C GLY A 203 -15.61 10.65 -20.03
N ASN A 204 -16.56 11.30 -20.73
CA ASN A 204 -16.30 11.97 -22.00
C ASN A 204 -15.84 13.44 -21.82
N GLU A 205 -15.97 13.98 -20.60
CA GLU A 205 -15.68 15.38 -20.27
C GLU A 205 -14.95 15.47 -18.93
N ILE A 206 -13.78 16.10 -18.95
CA ILE A 206 -13.00 16.40 -17.75
C ILE A 206 -13.66 17.60 -17.06
N THR A 207 -14.27 17.35 -15.89
CA THR A 207 -14.96 18.37 -15.09
C THR A 207 -14.09 18.94 -13.98
N ASN A 208 -13.01 18.26 -13.61
CA ASN A 208 -11.98 18.75 -12.70
C ASN A 208 -10.58 18.27 -13.12
N PRO A 209 -9.51 19.06 -12.88
CA PRO A 209 -8.16 18.71 -13.34
C PRO A 209 -7.62 17.39 -12.78
N GLU A 210 -8.03 17.00 -11.58
CA GLU A 210 -7.58 15.75 -10.93
C GLU A 210 -7.99 14.48 -11.71
N GLN A 211 -9.04 14.55 -12.53
CA GLN A 211 -9.44 13.45 -13.42
C GLN A 211 -8.36 13.10 -14.47
N LEU A 212 -7.43 14.01 -14.78
CA LEU A 212 -6.27 13.70 -15.64
C LEU A 212 -5.39 12.59 -15.05
N LEU A 213 -5.45 12.36 -13.74
CA LEU A 213 -4.67 11.34 -13.05
C LEU A 213 -5.42 10.01 -12.90
N GLY A 214 -6.63 9.87 -13.44
CA GLY A 214 -7.46 8.66 -13.28
C GLY A 214 -6.73 7.37 -13.69
N TYR A 215 -5.88 7.42 -14.72
CA TYR A 215 -5.08 6.26 -15.14
C TYR A 215 -4.08 5.74 -14.09
N PHE A 216 -3.69 6.61 -13.17
CA PHE A 216 -2.79 6.31 -12.07
C PHE A 216 -3.59 6.01 -10.81
N THR A 217 -4.47 6.93 -10.40
CA THR A 217 -5.20 6.85 -9.12
C THR A 217 -6.23 5.72 -9.09
N GLU A 218 -6.81 5.34 -10.24
CA GLU A 218 -7.76 4.23 -10.36
C GLU A 218 -7.10 2.93 -10.84
N ASP A 219 -5.77 2.90 -10.98
CA ASP A 219 -5.09 1.68 -11.36
C ASP A 219 -5.33 0.57 -10.34
N VAL A 220 -5.78 -0.59 -10.81
CA VAL A 220 -6.11 -1.73 -9.94
C VAL A 220 -4.88 -2.28 -9.21
N GLY A 221 -3.71 -2.22 -9.83
CA GLY A 221 -2.45 -2.66 -9.21
C GLY A 221 -1.96 -1.69 -8.14
N LEU A 222 -2.05 -0.38 -8.37
CA LEU A 222 -1.70 0.64 -7.38
C LEU A 222 -2.60 0.54 -6.14
N ASN A 223 -3.90 0.39 -6.35
CA ASN A 223 -4.85 0.24 -5.26
C ASN A 223 -4.68 -1.10 -4.53
N ALA A 224 -4.37 -2.19 -5.25
CA ALA A 224 -4.03 -3.47 -4.63
C ALA A 224 -2.72 -3.39 -3.82
N TYR A 225 -1.70 -2.66 -4.31
CA TYR A 225 -0.46 -2.41 -3.56
C TYR A 225 -0.73 -1.76 -2.19
N HIS A 226 -1.66 -0.79 -2.13
CA HIS A 226 -2.06 -0.17 -0.86
C HIS A 226 -2.80 -1.11 0.08
N ALA A 227 -3.71 -1.93 -0.47
CA ALA A 227 -4.39 -2.96 0.31
C ALA A 227 -3.42 -4.04 0.82
N TYR A 228 -2.49 -4.53 -0.01
CA TYR A 228 -1.47 -5.48 0.42
C TYR A 228 -0.56 -4.91 1.50
N ALA A 229 -0.07 -3.67 1.35
CA ALA A 229 0.71 -3.00 2.40
C ALA A 229 -0.02 -3.03 3.75
N HIS A 230 -1.33 -2.77 3.74
CA HIS A 230 -2.17 -2.87 4.93
C HIS A 230 -2.33 -4.30 5.45
N LEU A 231 -2.48 -5.33 4.60
CA LEU A 231 -2.54 -6.73 5.05
C LEU A 231 -1.23 -7.20 5.71
N TYR A 232 -0.09 -6.73 5.21
CA TYR A 232 1.24 -7.05 5.76
C TYR A 232 1.52 -6.31 7.06
N MET A 233 1.09 -5.06 7.20
CA MET A 233 1.26 -4.29 8.45
C MET A 233 -0.02 -3.55 8.85
N PRO A 234 -1.08 -4.26 9.29
CA PRO A 234 -2.31 -3.60 9.73
C PRO A 234 -2.03 -2.69 10.92
N PHE A 235 -2.59 -1.48 10.97
CA PHE A 235 -2.32 -0.52 12.06
C PHE A 235 -2.67 -1.09 13.45
N TRP A 236 -3.65 -2.00 13.53
CA TRP A 236 -4.05 -2.69 14.76
C TRP A 236 -3.17 -3.90 15.12
N LEU A 237 -2.22 -4.29 14.29
CA LEU A 237 -1.30 -5.39 14.59
C LEU A 237 -0.31 -4.94 15.66
N ASN A 238 -0.14 -5.71 16.74
CA ASN A 238 0.88 -5.47 17.76
C ASN A 238 2.01 -6.49 17.58
N CYS A 239 3.22 -6.03 17.32
CA CYS A 239 4.29 -6.91 16.89
C CYS A 239 4.82 -7.78 18.02
N GLU A 240 4.82 -7.30 19.26
CA GLU A 240 5.19 -8.10 20.43
C GLU A 240 4.21 -9.27 20.65
N LYS A 241 2.90 -9.00 20.63
CA LYS A 241 1.82 -9.99 20.81
C LYS A 241 1.91 -11.15 19.83
N TYR A 242 2.32 -10.89 18.58
CA TYR A 242 2.40 -11.89 17.52
C TYR A 242 3.84 -12.31 17.20
N GLY A 243 4.84 -11.90 18.01
CA GLY A 243 6.24 -12.29 17.85
C GLY A 243 6.90 -11.80 16.55
N ILE A 244 6.46 -10.65 16.02
CA ILE A 244 6.95 -10.04 14.77
C ILE A 244 8.18 -9.18 15.04
N THR A 245 9.34 -9.65 14.59
CA THR A 245 10.64 -9.01 14.87
C THR A 245 10.99 -7.90 13.88
N THR A 246 10.38 -7.88 12.69
CA THR A 246 10.65 -6.91 11.61
C THR A 246 10.04 -5.53 11.86
N CYS A 247 9.25 -5.34 12.92
CA CYS A 247 8.58 -4.08 13.22
C CYS A 247 9.49 -3.00 13.83
N GLN A 248 10.78 -3.26 14.02
CA GLN A 248 11.72 -2.26 14.55
C GLN A 248 11.77 -0.99 13.68
N MET A 249 11.52 -1.10 12.38
CA MET A 249 11.48 0.03 11.45
C MET A 249 10.06 0.48 11.10
N ARG A 250 9.03 -0.02 11.79
CA ARG A 250 7.63 0.18 11.39
C ARG A 250 7.25 1.66 11.21
N GLY A 251 7.65 2.51 12.16
CA GLY A 251 7.39 3.95 12.08
C GLY A 251 8.12 4.64 10.92
N GLU A 252 9.36 4.25 10.65
CA GLU A 252 10.15 4.78 9.53
C GLU A 252 9.62 4.27 8.17
N ALA A 253 9.27 3.00 8.09
CA ALA A 253 8.65 2.38 6.92
C ALA A 253 7.31 3.02 6.58
N PHE A 254 6.50 3.39 7.58
CA PHE A 254 5.26 4.13 7.36
C PHE A 254 5.52 5.47 6.67
N TYR A 255 6.50 6.24 7.14
CA TYR A 255 6.90 7.49 6.50
C TYR A 255 7.38 7.26 5.07
N TYR A 256 8.36 6.38 4.90
CA TYR A 256 8.96 6.09 3.60
C TYR A 256 7.90 5.64 2.59
N TYR A 257 7.02 4.72 2.98
CA TYR A 257 5.95 4.21 2.13
C TYR A 257 5.04 5.33 1.59
N TYR A 258 4.53 6.18 2.48
CA TYR A 258 3.61 7.24 2.07
C TYR A 258 4.32 8.42 1.41
N GLN A 259 5.56 8.75 1.80
CA GLN A 259 6.37 9.74 1.09
C GLN A 259 6.63 9.27 -0.35
N GLN A 260 6.96 8.01 -0.55
CA GLN A 260 7.19 7.43 -1.87
C GLN A 260 5.92 7.32 -2.74
N ILE A 261 4.73 7.14 -2.14
CA ILE A 261 3.45 7.26 -2.86
C ILE A 261 3.21 8.71 -3.28
N LEU A 262 3.39 9.67 -2.35
CA LEU A 262 3.15 11.08 -2.61
C LEU A 262 4.12 11.64 -3.66
N ALA A 263 5.40 11.25 -3.61
CA ALA A 263 6.39 11.59 -4.62
C ALA A 263 5.98 11.09 -6.01
N ARG A 264 5.56 9.81 -6.12
CA ARG A 264 5.07 9.24 -7.40
C ARG A 264 3.82 9.95 -7.90
N TYR A 265 2.86 10.21 -7.02
CA TYR A 265 1.67 10.99 -7.34
C TYR A 265 2.05 12.37 -7.87
N ASN A 266 2.95 13.08 -7.19
CA ASN A 266 3.44 14.37 -7.62
C ASN A 266 4.12 14.30 -8.98
N LEU A 267 4.97 13.30 -9.27
CA LEU A 267 5.55 13.15 -10.61
C LEU A 267 4.47 12.94 -11.70
N GLN A 268 3.34 12.27 -11.39
CA GLN A 268 2.21 12.19 -12.31
C GLN A 268 1.47 13.52 -12.45
N ARG A 269 1.34 14.31 -11.37
CA ARG A 269 0.85 15.70 -11.46
C ARG A 269 1.70 16.51 -12.42
N MET A 270 3.03 16.44 -12.25
CA MET A 270 3.99 17.11 -13.13
C MET A 270 3.85 16.66 -14.59
N ALA A 271 3.69 15.35 -14.81
CA ALA A 271 3.47 14.79 -16.14
C ALA A 271 2.18 15.30 -16.82
N ASN A 272 1.19 15.73 -16.04
CA ASN A 272 -0.08 16.26 -16.54
C ASN A 272 -0.21 17.78 -16.38
N TYR A 273 0.87 18.49 -16.05
CA TYR A 273 0.90 19.94 -15.83
C TYR A 273 -0.05 20.42 -14.72
N LEU A 274 -0.31 19.56 -13.74
CA LEU A 274 -1.11 19.90 -12.57
C LEU A 274 -0.25 20.69 -11.55
N PRO A 275 -0.87 21.59 -10.77
CA PRO A 275 -0.14 22.40 -9.81
C PRO A 275 0.30 21.52 -8.64
N GLU A 276 1.20 22.05 -7.81
CA GLU A 276 1.57 21.37 -6.57
C GLU A 276 0.34 21.14 -5.70
N LEU A 277 0.40 20.05 -4.94
CA LEU A 277 -0.69 19.69 -4.07
C LEU A 277 -0.89 20.76 -3.00
N GLU A 278 -2.14 21.18 -2.78
CA GLU A 278 -2.47 22.16 -1.75
C GLU A 278 -2.18 21.62 -0.34
N ASP A 279 -1.96 22.54 0.61
CA ASP A 279 -1.85 22.20 2.02
C ASP A 279 -3.24 21.97 2.62
N PHE A 280 -3.29 21.11 3.63
CA PHE A 280 -4.50 20.84 4.39
C PHE A 280 -4.68 21.88 5.49
N ASP A 281 -5.90 22.38 5.66
CA ASP A 281 -6.30 23.20 6.80
C ASP A 281 -7.64 22.67 7.33
N TRP A 282 -7.73 22.52 8.65
CA TRP A 282 -8.95 22.11 9.33
C TRP A 282 -10.08 23.15 9.22
N GLU A 283 -9.75 24.42 8.97
CA GLU A 283 -10.72 25.51 8.80
C GLU A 283 -11.14 25.72 7.34
N GLU A 284 -10.47 25.06 6.38
CA GLU A 284 -10.83 25.11 4.96
C GLU A 284 -11.69 23.90 4.55
N THR A 285 -12.46 24.11 3.49
CA THR A 285 -13.21 23.06 2.81
C THR A 285 -12.30 22.22 1.93
N ILE A 286 -12.72 20.97 1.67
CA ILE A 286 -12.10 20.17 0.62
C ILE A 286 -12.58 20.69 -0.73
N LYS A 287 -11.75 21.49 -1.39
CA LYS A 287 -12.09 22.16 -2.66
C LYS A 287 -12.44 21.18 -3.76
N THR A 288 -11.71 20.06 -3.87
CA THR A 288 -11.89 19.07 -4.93
C THR A 288 -12.98 18.05 -4.60
N GLY A 289 -14.04 18.05 -5.41
CA GLY A 289 -15.07 17.01 -5.39
C GLY A 289 -14.56 15.69 -5.99
N TYR A 290 -15.15 14.58 -5.59
CA TYR A 290 -14.80 13.25 -6.08
C TYR A 290 -16.05 12.38 -6.22
N ASN A 291 -16.24 11.84 -7.42
CA ASN A 291 -17.25 10.82 -7.72
C ASN A 291 -16.50 9.49 -7.93
N PRO A 292 -16.64 8.52 -7.01
CA PRO A 292 -15.95 7.24 -7.14
C PRO A 292 -16.47 6.35 -8.27
N ASP A 293 -17.75 6.46 -8.63
CA ASP A 293 -18.43 5.50 -9.51
C ASP A 293 -18.17 4.03 -9.11
N LEU A 294 -18.26 3.71 -7.81
CA LEU A 294 -18.06 2.36 -7.28
C LEU A 294 -19.29 1.87 -6.51
N LEU A 295 -19.41 0.56 -6.37
CA LEU A 295 -20.39 -0.09 -5.51
C LEU A 295 -19.75 -1.01 -4.49
N TYR A 296 -20.40 -1.12 -3.33
CA TYR A 296 -20.16 -2.19 -2.39
C TYR A 296 -20.72 -3.50 -2.91
N PRO A 297 -20.16 -4.66 -2.52
CA PRO A 297 -20.67 -5.98 -2.94
C PRO A 297 -22.16 -6.21 -2.69
N ASN A 298 -22.76 -5.53 -1.70
CA ASN A 298 -24.19 -5.59 -1.41
C ASN A 298 -25.07 -4.67 -2.29
N GLY A 299 -24.47 -3.95 -3.23
CA GLY A 299 -25.14 -3.02 -4.15
C GLY A 299 -25.26 -1.58 -3.67
N ALA A 300 -24.86 -1.27 -2.42
CA ALA A 300 -24.81 0.11 -1.94
C ALA A 300 -23.77 0.93 -2.73
N GLN A 301 -24.08 2.19 -3.00
CA GLN A 301 -23.16 3.09 -3.71
C GLN A 301 -22.12 3.66 -2.74
N PHE A 302 -20.88 3.83 -3.21
CA PHE A 302 -19.96 4.72 -2.54
C PHE A 302 -20.48 6.17 -2.64
N PRO A 303 -20.45 6.96 -1.57
CA PRO A 303 -20.95 8.32 -1.61
C PRO A 303 -20.07 9.23 -2.47
N ASN A 304 -20.71 10.10 -3.23
CA ASN A 304 -20.04 11.19 -3.93
C ASN A 304 -19.72 12.31 -2.95
N ARG A 305 -18.48 12.84 -2.99
CA ARG A 305 -18.13 14.06 -2.25
C ARG A 305 -18.23 15.25 -3.20
N PRO A 306 -19.16 16.20 -2.99
CA PRO A 306 -19.20 17.42 -3.78
C PRO A 306 -17.93 18.27 -3.55
N ALA A 307 -17.64 19.17 -4.49
CA ALA A 307 -16.61 20.18 -4.28
C ALA A 307 -16.98 21.10 -3.10
N GLN A 308 -15.98 21.69 -2.45
CA GLN A 308 -16.16 22.59 -1.31
C GLN A 308 -16.85 21.92 -0.11
N GLN A 309 -16.56 20.65 0.14
CA GLN A 309 -17.17 19.91 1.25
C GLN A 309 -16.50 20.26 2.58
N ASP A 310 -17.31 20.66 3.56
CA ASP A 310 -16.86 20.88 4.94
C ASP A 310 -16.47 19.58 5.65
N ILE A 311 -15.43 19.67 6.47
CA ILE A 311 -15.01 18.61 7.38
C ILE A 311 -15.79 18.77 8.68
N SER A 312 -16.41 17.70 9.16
CA SER A 312 -17.28 17.71 10.34
C SER A 312 -16.88 16.65 11.36
N SER A 313 -17.13 16.93 12.63
CA SER A 313 -17.02 15.97 13.73
C SER A 313 -17.94 14.77 13.53
N ILE A 314 -17.51 13.58 13.97
CA ILE A 314 -18.32 12.35 13.92
C ILE A 314 -18.81 11.97 15.32
N LYS A 315 -19.72 10.99 15.42
CA LYS A 315 -20.27 10.56 16.73
C LYS A 315 -19.22 10.10 17.74
N SER A 316 -18.12 9.51 17.29
CA SER A 316 -17.11 8.92 18.18
C SER A 316 -16.10 9.94 18.72
N TYR A 317 -15.83 11.03 18.00
CA TYR A 317 -14.87 12.07 18.40
C TYR A 317 -15.01 13.33 17.53
N SER A 318 -14.50 14.44 18.06
CA SER A 318 -14.54 15.75 17.44
C SER A 318 -13.28 16.09 16.64
N ILE A 319 -13.37 17.12 15.79
CA ILE A 319 -12.21 17.75 15.15
C ILE A 319 -11.27 18.34 16.23
N GLU A 320 -11.81 18.88 17.31
CA GLU A 320 -11.04 19.42 18.43
C GLU A 320 -10.20 18.33 19.12
N ASP A 321 -10.73 17.10 19.24
CA ASP A 321 -9.96 15.96 19.76
C ASP A 321 -8.76 15.63 18.87
N LEU A 322 -8.96 15.66 17.54
CA LEU A 322 -7.90 15.43 16.56
C LEU A 322 -6.84 16.53 16.60
N LYS A 323 -7.25 17.80 16.65
CA LYS A 323 -6.35 18.95 16.81
C LYS A 323 -5.56 18.85 18.11
N ALA A 324 -6.19 18.42 19.21
CA ALA A 324 -5.51 18.20 20.49
C ALA A 324 -4.49 17.07 20.42
N ILE A 325 -4.79 15.97 19.73
CA ILE A 325 -3.83 14.89 19.47
C ILE A 325 -2.66 15.40 18.62
N GLU A 326 -2.94 16.11 17.52
CA GLU A 326 -1.92 16.69 16.65
C GLU A 326 -1.00 17.64 17.42
N MET A 327 -1.56 18.48 18.29
CA MET A 327 -0.80 19.37 19.17
C MET A 327 0.10 18.59 20.14
N ARG A 328 -0.38 17.50 20.75
CA ARG A 328 0.45 16.65 21.63
C ARG A 328 1.62 16.02 20.88
N ILE A 329 1.42 15.64 19.61
CA ILE A 329 2.48 15.09 18.76
C ILE A 329 3.52 16.19 18.48
N LYS A 330 3.08 17.39 18.09
CA LYS A 330 3.96 18.55 17.86
C LYS A 330 4.75 18.93 19.13
N ASP A 331 4.09 19.00 20.28
CA ASP A 331 4.73 19.27 21.58
C ASP A 331 5.79 18.20 21.94
N ALA A 332 5.51 16.93 21.66
CA ALA A 332 6.46 15.85 21.91
C ALA A 332 7.69 15.92 21.00
N ILE A 333 7.48 16.31 19.73
CA ILE A 333 8.56 16.58 18.77
C ILE A 333 9.42 17.75 19.26
N ASP A 334 8.80 18.90 19.53
CA ASP A 334 9.51 20.14 19.89
C ASP A 334 10.23 20.04 21.25
N SER A 335 9.66 19.29 22.19
CA SER A 335 10.28 19.07 23.50
C SER A 335 11.38 18.01 23.51
N GLY A 336 11.52 17.23 22.43
CA GLY A 336 12.53 16.17 22.30
C GLY A 336 12.26 14.92 23.14
N PHE A 337 11.06 14.74 23.70
CA PHE A 337 10.65 13.52 24.40
C PHE A 337 9.16 13.21 24.22
N VAL A 338 8.81 11.93 24.30
CA VAL A 338 7.42 11.46 24.38
C VAL A 338 7.08 11.00 25.80
N LEU A 339 5.80 10.99 26.14
CA LEU A 339 5.32 10.49 27.43
C LEU A 339 5.00 9.00 27.35
N GLY A 340 5.65 8.16 28.16
CA GLY A 340 5.27 6.76 28.34
C GLY A 340 3.97 6.61 29.12
N GLU A 341 3.45 5.38 29.18
CA GLU A 341 2.17 5.07 29.84
C GLU A 341 2.17 5.36 31.36
N ASP A 342 3.33 5.24 32.00
CA ASP A 342 3.55 5.57 33.41
C ASP A 342 3.85 7.07 33.64
N GLY A 343 3.84 7.88 32.57
CA GLY A 343 4.18 9.29 32.59
C GLY A 343 5.68 9.59 32.55
N ASN A 344 6.54 8.58 32.37
CA ASN A 344 7.96 8.80 32.17
C ASN A 344 8.24 9.55 30.85
N LYS A 345 9.40 10.20 30.77
CA LYS A 345 9.84 10.90 29.55
C LYS A 345 10.81 10.01 28.78
N ILE A 346 10.44 9.64 27.56
CA ILE A 346 11.27 8.83 26.67
C ILE A 346 11.89 9.76 25.62
N PRO A 347 13.22 9.94 25.59
CA PRO A 347 13.87 10.86 24.68
C PRO A 347 13.76 10.41 23.22
N VAL A 348 13.52 11.35 22.31
CA VAL A 348 13.47 11.13 20.85
C VAL A 348 14.53 11.95 20.10
N THR A 349 15.55 12.44 20.81
CA THR A 349 16.62 13.30 20.29
C THR A 349 17.68 12.57 19.45
N GLN A 350 17.60 11.23 19.34
CA GLN A 350 18.43 10.43 18.44
C GLN A 350 17.58 10.03 17.23
N TYR A 351 18.02 10.39 16.02
CA TYR A 351 17.22 10.25 14.79
C TYR A 351 16.57 8.87 14.60
N VAL A 352 17.35 7.79 14.58
CA VAL A 352 16.83 6.42 14.33
C VAL A 352 15.82 5.99 15.40
N VAL A 353 16.14 6.23 16.68
CA VAL A 353 15.26 5.85 17.81
C VAL A 353 14.00 6.72 17.82
N GLY A 354 14.16 8.02 17.60
CA GLY A 354 13.07 8.98 17.55
C GLY A 354 12.13 8.72 16.36
N MET A 355 12.66 8.44 15.17
CA MET A 355 11.88 8.11 13.97
C MET A 355 11.02 6.86 14.18
N ARG A 356 11.56 5.83 14.84
CA ARG A 356 10.80 4.64 15.22
C ARG A 356 9.63 4.97 16.14
N ILE A 357 9.88 5.75 17.20
CA ILE A 357 8.89 6.06 18.24
C ILE A 357 7.83 7.03 17.71
N ILE A 358 8.27 8.20 17.19
CA ILE A 358 7.40 9.24 16.63
C ILE A 358 6.63 8.70 15.42
N GLY A 359 7.26 7.87 14.58
CA GLY A 359 6.57 7.27 13.45
C GLY A 359 5.43 6.33 13.86
N ASN A 360 5.59 5.55 14.92
CA ASN A 360 4.49 4.72 15.44
C ASN A 360 3.37 5.58 16.05
N ILE A 361 3.72 6.69 16.72
CA ILE A 361 2.77 7.67 17.27
C ILE A 361 1.96 8.32 16.16
N ILE A 362 2.60 8.87 15.11
CA ILE A 362 1.91 9.52 13.98
C ILE A 362 1.06 8.51 13.21
N ALA A 363 1.58 7.31 12.95
CA ALA A 363 0.83 6.23 12.32
C ALA A 363 -0.37 5.78 13.15
N GLY A 364 -0.32 5.96 14.49
CA GLY A 364 -1.37 5.54 15.41
C GLY A 364 -1.49 4.02 15.54
N ASN A 365 -0.38 3.30 15.35
CA ASN A 365 -0.39 1.83 15.34
C ASN A 365 -0.29 1.23 16.76
N GLN A 366 -0.51 -0.08 16.91
CA GLN A 366 -0.47 -0.74 18.23
C GLN A 366 0.94 -0.94 18.82
N ASP A 367 2.00 -0.52 18.13
CA ASP A 367 3.35 -0.38 18.70
C ASP A 367 3.64 1.07 19.13
N SER A 368 2.62 1.95 19.09
CA SER A 368 2.71 3.32 19.58
C SER A 368 2.83 3.36 21.10
N VAL A 369 3.75 4.19 21.58
CA VAL A 369 3.91 4.47 23.01
C VAL A 369 2.70 5.27 23.48
N ASN A 370 2.09 4.87 24.61
CA ASN A 370 1.04 5.64 25.26
C ASN A 370 -0.10 6.03 24.30
N SER A 371 -0.66 5.03 23.61
CA SER A 371 -1.75 5.18 22.64
C SER A 371 -2.98 5.87 23.22
N ARG A 372 -3.19 5.83 24.54
CA ARG A 372 -4.24 6.59 25.21
C ARG A 372 -4.03 8.11 25.14
N TYR A 373 -2.79 8.56 25.23
CA TYR A 373 -2.44 9.99 25.20
C TYR A 373 -2.31 10.52 23.77
N TYR A 374 -1.67 9.75 22.90
CA TYR A 374 -1.41 10.14 21.50
C TYR A 374 -2.48 9.68 20.50
N GLY A 375 -3.41 8.81 20.89
CA GLY A 375 -4.49 8.34 20.04
C GLY A 375 -4.03 7.56 18.81
N SER A 376 -4.97 7.33 17.89
CA SER A 376 -4.72 6.68 16.59
C SER A 376 -4.87 7.69 15.46
N TYR A 377 -4.10 8.78 15.50
CA TYR A 377 -4.30 9.99 14.69
C TYR A 377 -4.60 9.70 13.21
N THR A 378 -3.70 9.01 12.50
CA THR A 378 -3.89 8.71 11.07
C THR A 378 -5.20 7.97 10.78
N ALA A 379 -5.53 6.92 11.55
CA ALA A 379 -6.76 6.16 11.35
C ALA A 379 -8.01 7.00 11.66
N MET A 380 -7.95 7.82 12.71
CA MET A 380 -9.06 8.69 13.11
C MET A 380 -9.33 9.78 12.05
N VAL A 381 -8.30 10.39 11.48
CA VAL A 381 -8.51 11.39 10.41
C VAL A 381 -9.08 10.75 9.15
N ARG A 382 -8.57 9.57 8.74
CA ARG A 382 -9.13 8.82 7.60
C ARG A 382 -10.58 8.43 7.80
N ASN A 383 -10.94 7.99 9.00
CA ASN A 383 -12.31 7.62 9.33
C ASN A 383 -13.26 8.83 9.28
N LEU A 384 -12.81 9.99 9.75
CA LEU A 384 -13.58 11.23 9.66
C LEU A 384 -13.89 11.56 8.19
N LEU A 385 -12.89 11.53 7.32
CA LEU A 385 -13.04 11.72 5.88
C LEU A 385 -13.90 10.63 5.21
N ALA A 386 -13.79 9.38 5.64
CA ALA A 386 -14.62 8.29 5.15
C ALA A 386 -16.11 8.52 5.45
N LEU A 387 -16.43 9.18 6.56
CA LEU A 387 -17.81 9.45 6.99
C LEU A 387 -18.28 10.87 6.65
N ILE A 388 -17.52 11.63 5.84
CA ILE A 388 -17.78 13.06 5.60
C ILE A 388 -19.19 13.37 5.07
N MET A 389 -19.80 12.44 4.34
CA MET A 389 -21.15 12.62 3.78
C MET A 389 -22.29 12.25 4.74
N ASP A 390 -22.01 11.51 5.82
CA ASP A 390 -22.96 11.23 6.90
C ASP A 390 -22.21 11.07 8.24
N PRO A 391 -21.65 12.16 8.80
CA PRO A 391 -20.79 12.11 9.99
C PRO A 391 -21.51 11.57 11.23
N ALA A 392 -22.83 11.77 11.27
CA ALA A 392 -23.70 11.28 12.33
C ALA A 392 -24.15 9.82 12.08
N MET A 393 -23.95 9.24 10.90
CA MET A 393 -24.49 7.92 10.53
C MET A 393 -26.01 7.84 10.76
N GLU A 394 -26.74 8.91 10.43
CA GLU A 394 -28.21 9.01 10.62
C GLU A 394 -29.00 8.85 9.32
N HIS A 395 -28.31 8.87 8.19
CA HIS A 395 -28.90 8.79 6.87
C HIS A 395 -28.61 7.46 6.17
N GLY A 396 -27.84 6.58 6.80
CA GLY A 396 -27.51 5.26 6.26
C GLY A 396 -26.59 5.33 5.05
N VAL A 397 -25.81 6.41 4.92
CA VAL A 397 -24.84 6.55 3.83
C VAL A 397 -23.64 5.66 4.12
N ALA A 398 -23.25 4.86 3.14
CA ALA A 398 -22.07 4.01 3.25
C ALA A 398 -20.79 4.85 3.39
N PRO A 399 -19.72 4.30 3.99
CA PRO A 399 -18.42 4.99 4.02
C PRO A 399 -17.91 5.33 2.61
N GLY A 400 -17.24 6.47 2.47
CA GLY A 400 -16.51 6.88 1.28
C GLY A 400 -15.26 6.04 1.03
N VAL A 401 -14.63 6.26 -0.13
CA VAL A 401 -13.47 5.48 -0.59
C VAL A 401 -12.25 5.55 0.35
N ILE A 402 -12.07 6.65 1.10
CA ILE A 402 -10.98 6.76 2.09
C ILE A 402 -11.13 5.74 3.23
N GLY A 403 -12.33 5.18 3.42
CA GLY A 403 -12.60 4.12 4.40
C GLY A 403 -11.96 2.78 4.10
N HIS A 404 -11.47 2.56 2.87
CA HIS A 404 -10.94 1.28 2.39
C HIS A 404 -9.55 1.44 1.79
N PHE A 405 -8.66 0.51 2.08
CA PHE A 405 -7.29 0.56 1.53
C PHE A 405 -7.27 0.24 0.03
N GLU A 406 -8.28 -0.50 -0.43
CA GLU A 406 -8.56 -0.89 -1.82
C GLU A 406 -8.99 0.29 -2.69
N THR A 407 -9.43 1.41 -2.11
CA THR A 407 -10.02 2.53 -2.87
C THR A 407 -9.51 3.91 -2.49
N SER A 408 -8.82 4.06 -1.35
CA SER A 408 -8.40 5.37 -0.86
C SER A 408 -7.48 6.12 -1.81
N LEU A 409 -6.62 5.44 -2.58
CA LEU A 409 -5.70 6.08 -3.51
C LEU A 409 -6.39 6.71 -4.73
N ARG A 410 -7.69 6.46 -4.93
CA ARG A 410 -8.47 7.07 -6.01
C ARG A 410 -8.83 8.52 -5.75
N ASP A 411 -8.88 8.92 -4.48
CA ASP A 411 -9.42 10.20 -4.04
C ASP A 411 -8.32 11.27 -3.90
N PRO A 412 -8.42 12.43 -4.57
CA PRO A 412 -7.47 13.53 -4.38
C PRO A 412 -7.31 13.98 -2.92
N ALA A 413 -8.38 13.90 -2.10
CA ALA A 413 -8.33 14.27 -0.69
C ALA A 413 -7.45 13.33 0.15
N PHE A 414 -7.26 12.08 -0.28
CA PHE A 414 -6.29 11.18 0.35
C PHE A 414 -4.89 11.77 0.30
N TYR A 415 -4.46 12.28 -0.86
CA TYR A 415 -3.11 12.82 -1.02
C TYR A 415 -2.91 14.10 -0.23
N ILE A 416 -3.93 14.99 -0.19
CA ILE A 416 -3.90 16.23 0.60
C ILE A 416 -3.74 15.89 2.09
N LEU A 417 -4.55 14.95 2.59
CA LEU A 417 -4.41 14.48 3.97
C LEU A 417 -3.04 13.85 4.21
N GLN A 418 -2.57 13.02 3.29
CA GLN A 418 -1.31 12.30 3.45
C GLN A 418 -0.12 13.26 3.48
N LYS A 419 -0.16 14.36 2.71
CA LYS A 419 0.80 15.47 2.79
C LYS A 419 0.83 16.07 4.20
N ASN A 420 -0.33 16.33 4.80
CA ASN A 420 -0.42 16.86 6.17
C ASN A 420 0.18 15.90 7.21
N ILE A 421 -0.16 14.61 7.12
CA ILE A 421 0.39 13.58 8.03
C ILE A 421 1.91 13.50 7.89
N LEU A 422 2.44 13.54 6.66
CA LEU A 422 3.89 13.57 6.41
C LEU A 422 4.54 14.85 6.94
N GLY A 423 3.83 15.99 6.96
CA GLY A 423 4.30 17.22 7.59
C GLY A 423 4.66 17.07 9.08
N LEU A 424 4.01 16.17 9.82
CA LEU A 424 4.41 15.86 11.21
C LEU A 424 5.77 15.16 11.27
N PHE A 425 6.11 14.33 10.28
CA PHE A 425 7.44 13.73 10.18
C PHE A 425 8.49 14.75 9.76
N GLU A 426 8.16 15.67 8.86
CA GLU A 426 9.07 16.76 8.47
C GLU A 426 9.39 17.65 9.68
N ASN A 427 8.39 18.04 10.49
CA ASN A 427 8.62 18.77 11.74
C ASN A 427 9.60 18.03 12.68
N PHE A 428 9.52 16.70 12.76
CA PHE A 428 10.48 15.91 13.52
C PHE A 428 11.88 15.93 12.88
N LYS A 429 11.96 15.71 11.56
CA LYS A 429 13.22 15.65 10.81
C LYS A 429 13.96 17.00 10.82
N ASP A 430 13.25 18.11 10.86
CA ASP A 430 13.78 19.47 10.91
C ASP A 430 14.54 19.79 12.21
N ASN A 431 14.32 19.00 13.28
CA ASN A 431 15.08 19.11 14.52
C ASN A 431 16.50 18.50 14.42
N PHE A 432 16.83 17.85 13.30
CA PHE A 432 18.14 17.26 13.06
C PHE A 432 18.90 18.05 12.00
N PRO A 433 20.23 18.21 12.13
CA PRO A 433 21.01 18.98 11.17
C PRO A 433 20.94 18.37 9.76
N ALA A 434 21.22 19.13 8.70
CA ALA A 434 21.50 18.51 7.41
C ALA A 434 22.69 17.53 7.49
N TYR A 435 22.76 16.56 6.58
CA TYR A 435 23.94 15.72 6.45
C TYR A 435 25.19 16.58 6.17
N LYS A 436 26.29 16.29 6.86
CA LYS A 436 27.59 16.91 6.57
C LYS A 436 28.18 16.26 5.32
N PRO A 437 29.07 16.95 4.59
CA PRO A 437 29.75 16.36 3.44
C PRO A 437 30.42 15.01 3.74
N ASP A 438 31.02 14.85 4.93
CA ASP A 438 31.64 13.59 5.36
C ASP A 438 30.64 12.45 5.64
N ASP A 439 29.37 12.75 5.95
CA ASP A 439 28.32 11.74 6.15
C ASP A 439 27.88 11.11 4.79
N LEU A 440 28.06 11.88 3.72
CA LEU A 440 27.67 11.57 2.34
C LEU A 440 28.85 11.01 1.52
N LEU A 441 30.08 11.43 1.83
CA LEU A 441 31.28 11.13 1.07
C LEU A 441 31.72 9.66 1.21
N PHE A 442 31.82 8.98 0.08
CA PHE A 442 32.53 7.70 -0.01
C PHE A 442 33.96 7.93 -0.50
N ARG A 443 34.89 8.09 0.45
CA ARG A 443 36.31 8.34 0.15
C ARG A 443 36.90 7.26 -0.75
N GLY A 444 37.48 7.71 -1.87
CA GLY A 444 38.12 6.84 -2.85
C GLY A 444 37.18 6.28 -3.92
N VAL A 445 35.88 6.61 -3.88
CA VAL A 445 34.88 6.18 -4.87
C VAL A 445 34.28 7.41 -5.53
N ALA A 446 34.13 7.38 -6.86
CA ALA A 446 33.47 8.43 -7.60
C ALA A 446 32.62 7.89 -8.75
N VAL A 447 31.42 8.43 -8.93
CA VAL A 447 30.58 8.18 -10.10
C VAL A 447 31.03 9.13 -11.20
N LYS A 448 31.53 8.58 -12.30
CA LYS A 448 32.11 9.35 -13.42
C LYS A 448 31.08 9.72 -14.48
N ASP A 449 30.12 8.83 -14.71
CA ASP A 449 29.12 8.98 -15.77
C ASP A 449 27.95 8.02 -15.52
N VAL A 450 26.78 8.43 -15.97
CA VAL A 450 25.57 7.62 -16.00
C VAL A 450 24.95 7.72 -17.40
N ALA A 451 24.83 6.57 -18.06
CA ALA A 451 24.14 6.44 -19.33
C ALA A 451 22.85 5.65 -19.12
N VAL A 452 21.76 6.11 -19.74
CA VAL A 452 20.43 5.51 -19.61
C VAL A 452 19.87 5.31 -21.02
N ASP A 453 19.28 4.16 -21.28
CA ASP A 453 18.52 3.91 -22.50
C ASP A 453 17.33 4.90 -22.61
N GLN A 454 16.71 4.96 -23.78
CA GLN A 454 15.51 5.79 -23.97
C GLN A 454 14.37 5.32 -23.04
N LEU A 455 13.85 6.23 -22.22
CA LEU A 455 12.71 5.98 -21.34
C LEU A 455 11.42 6.20 -22.13
N VAL A 456 10.60 5.16 -22.27
CA VAL A 456 9.37 5.21 -23.07
C VAL A 456 8.21 4.59 -22.32
N THR A 457 7.18 5.39 -22.09
CA THR A 457 5.88 4.95 -21.57
C THR A 457 4.86 4.76 -22.69
N TYR A 458 3.84 3.94 -22.43
CA TYR A 458 2.71 3.66 -23.30
C TYR A 458 1.56 3.08 -22.47
N PHE A 459 0.37 2.97 -23.05
CA PHE A 459 -0.71 2.19 -22.45
C PHE A 459 -0.80 0.80 -23.06
N ASP A 460 -0.98 -0.22 -22.22
CA ASP A 460 -1.34 -1.57 -22.64
C ASP A 460 -2.71 -2.00 -22.11
N LEU A 461 -3.23 -3.06 -22.73
CA LEU A 461 -4.44 -3.71 -22.28
C LEU A 461 -4.10 -4.75 -21.22
N PHE A 462 -4.86 -4.71 -20.14
CA PHE A 462 -4.80 -5.66 -19.05
C PHE A 462 -6.17 -6.28 -18.84
N ASP A 463 -6.21 -7.60 -18.72
CA ASP A 463 -7.43 -8.37 -18.53
C ASP A 463 -7.62 -8.64 -17.03
N ILE A 464 -8.80 -8.31 -16.50
CA ILE A 464 -9.19 -8.51 -15.10
C ILE A 464 -10.33 -9.53 -15.07
N ASP A 465 -10.19 -10.62 -14.31
CA ASP A 465 -11.28 -11.57 -14.09
C ASP A 465 -12.32 -10.98 -13.12
N VAL A 466 -13.58 -10.89 -13.59
CA VAL A 466 -14.70 -10.29 -12.86
C VAL A 466 -15.68 -11.35 -12.34
N THR A 467 -15.34 -12.63 -12.45
CA THR A 467 -16.25 -13.76 -12.13
C THR A 467 -16.69 -13.76 -10.66
N ASN A 468 -15.86 -13.27 -9.73
CA ASN A 468 -16.22 -13.15 -8.32
C ASN A 468 -17.24 -12.02 -8.03
N ALA A 469 -17.50 -11.12 -8.99
CA ALA A 469 -18.47 -10.04 -8.80
C ALA A 469 -19.93 -10.45 -9.08
N VAL A 470 -20.15 -11.62 -9.67
CA VAL A 470 -21.48 -12.12 -10.03
C VAL A 470 -21.86 -13.32 -9.18
N ASP A 471 -23.14 -13.40 -8.83
CA ASP A 471 -23.67 -14.57 -8.12
C ASP A 471 -23.85 -15.76 -9.07
N VAL A 472 -23.46 -16.93 -8.57
CA VAL A 472 -23.54 -18.21 -9.27
C VAL A 472 -24.24 -19.25 -8.40
N ALA A 473 -24.95 -20.21 -9.00
CA ALA A 473 -25.67 -21.24 -8.28
C ALA A 473 -24.78 -22.39 -7.81
N SER A 474 -23.62 -22.59 -8.45
CA SER A 474 -22.68 -23.66 -8.13
C SER A 474 -21.27 -23.33 -8.62
N ILE A 475 -20.28 -24.07 -8.12
CA ILE A 475 -18.90 -23.96 -8.59
C ILE A 475 -18.74 -24.34 -10.07
N ASP A 476 -19.51 -25.34 -10.53
CA ASP A 476 -19.51 -25.78 -11.94
C ASP A 476 -20.03 -24.68 -12.88
N GLU A 477 -20.91 -23.81 -12.40
CA GLU A 477 -21.36 -22.64 -13.14
C GLU A 477 -20.27 -21.56 -13.14
N ALA A 478 -19.66 -21.30 -11.98
CA ALA A 478 -18.54 -20.36 -11.85
C ALA A 478 -17.38 -20.72 -12.80
N ASP A 479 -17.06 -22.00 -12.95
CA ASP A 479 -15.99 -22.51 -13.83
C ASP A 479 -16.32 -22.39 -15.33
N LYS A 480 -17.59 -22.21 -15.69
CA LYS A 480 -18.04 -22.02 -17.09
C LYS A 480 -18.10 -20.55 -17.50
N ILE A 481 -18.09 -19.64 -16.53
CA ILE A 481 -18.18 -18.20 -16.79
C ILE A 481 -16.79 -17.67 -17.12
N ASN A 482 -16.71 -16.86 -18.17
CA ASN A 482 -15.54 -16.09 -18.52
C ASN A 482 -15.93 -14.61 -18.65
N TYR A 483 -15.83 -13.87 -17.55
CA TYR A 483 -16.13 -12.44 -17.49
C TYR A 483 -14.86 -11.64 -17.31
N VAL A 484 -14.53 -10.81 -18.30
CA VAL A 484 -13.25 -10.09 -18.34
C VAL A 484 -13.49 -8.59 -18.56
N ALA A 485 -12.99 -7.78 -17.64
CA ALA A 485 -12.83 -6.34 -17.86
C ALA A 485 -11.45 -6.06 -18.45
N LYS A 486 -11.40 -5.35 -19.56
CA LYS A 486 -10.17 -4.93 -20.24
C LYS A 486 -9.87 -3.49 -19.88
N ALA A 487 -8.83 -3.27 -19.07
CA ALA A 487 -8.40 -1.95 -18.64
C ALA A 487 -7.18 -1.48 -19.44
N MET A 488 -7.16 -0.21 -19.85
CA MET A 488 -5.93 0.43 -20.30
C MET A 488 -5.11 0.81 -19.08
N ARG A 489 -3.84 0.40 -19.03
CA ARG A 489 -2.93 0.63 -17.90
C ARG A 489 -1.64 1.25 -18.39
N LEU A 490 -1.14 2.26 -17.67
CA LEU A 490 0.17 2.84 -17.97
C LEU A 490 1.25 1.76 -17.79
N ASN A 491 2.20 1.72 -18.72
CA ASN A 491 3.35 0.84 -18.72
C ASN A 491 4.58 1.56 -19.32
N HIS A 492 5.76 0.93 -19.21
CA HIS A 492 6.99 1.39 -19.83
C HIS A 492 7.76 0.26 -20.51
N LYS A 493 8.57 0.63 -21.51
CA LYS A 493 9.52 -0.31 -22.10
C LYS A 493 10.62 -0.63 -21.09
N PRO A 494 11.10 -1.88 -21.00
CA PRO A 494 12.30 -2.18 -20.24
C PRO A 494 13.45 -1.29 -20.72
N PHE A 495 14.21 -0.76 -19.78
CA PHE A 495 15.38 0.08 -20.06
C PHE A 495 16.54 -0.32 -19.17
N THR A 496 17.75 -0.01 -19.61
CA THR A 496 18.97 -0.28 -18.85
C THR A 496 19.66 1.04 -18.53
N TYR A 497 20.22 1.16 -17.32
CA TYR A 497 21.20 2.19 -17.02
C TYR A 497 22.58 1.58 -16.77
N LYS A 498 23.61 2.36 -17.06
CA LYS A 498 25.02 2.02 -16.90
C LYS A 498 25.70 3.10 -16.10
N ILE A 499 26.35 2.70 -15.01
CA ILE A 499 27.05 3.59 -14.08
C ILE A 499 28.54 3.30 -14.21
N LYS A 500 29.33 4.31 -14.58
CA LYS A 500 30.79 4.23 -14.54
C LYS A 500 31.26 4.70 -13.18
N ILE A 501 31.88 3.81 -12.41
CA ILE A 501 32.35 4.07 -11.05
C ILE A 501 33.86 3.89 -11.03
N SER A 502 34.60 4.89 -10.57
CA SER A 502 36.04 4.77 -10.33
C SER A 502 36.27 4.53 -8.84
N SER A 503 37.13 3.57 -8.50
CA SER A 503 37.51 3.28 -7.12
C SER A 503 39.02 3.17 -6.95
N ASP A 504 39.58 3.76 -5.89
CA ASP A 504 41.00 3.64 -5.52
C ASP A 504 41.33 2.37 -4.71
N LYS A 505 40.30 1.61 -4.32
CA LYS A 505 40.41 0.44 -3.43
C LYS A 505 39.40 -0.63 -3.83
N LYS A 506 39.67 -1.87 -3.43
CA LYS A 506 38.67 -2.93 -3.51
C LYS A 506 37.70 -2.78 -2.33
N THR A 507 36.40 -2.65 -2.59
CA THR A 507 35.39 -2.43 -1.55
C THR A 507 34.01 -2.88 -2.01
N SER A 508 33.15 -3.31 -1.08
CA SER A 508 31.73 -3.48 -1.34
C SER A 508 30.99 -2.15 -1.14
N ALA A 509 29.90 -1.95 -1.88
CA ALA A 509 29.13 -0.72 -1.92
C ALA A 509 27.64 -0.99 -2.14
N VAL A 510 26.79 -0.04 -1.78
CA VAL A 510 25.37 -0.01 -2.16
C VAL A 510 25.17 1.09 -3.19
N VAL A 511 24.52 0.75 -4.31
CA VAL A 511 24.06 1.71 -5.31
C VAL A 511 22.60 2.04 -5.03
N ARG A 512 22.27 3.33 -4.99
CA ARG A 512 20.90 3.85 -4.94
C ARG A 512 20.60 4.66 -6.18
N VAL A 513 19.41 4.48 -6.75
CA VAL A 513 18.95 5.20 -7.93
C VAL A 513 17.58 5.81 -7.65
N PHE A 514 17.46 7.11 -7.85
CA PHE A 514 16.24 7.87 -7.68
C PHE A 514 15.86 8.58 -8.98
N LEU A 515 14.55 8.78 -9.19
CA LEU A 515 14.01 9.63 -10.24
C LEU A 515 13.29 10.81 -9.60
N GLY A 516 13.62 12.02 -10.02
CA GLY A 516 12.95 13.22 -9.54
C GLY A 516 12.92 14.32 -10.60
N PRO A 517 12.40 15.50 -10.26
CA PRO A 517 12.35 16.64 -11.17
C PRO A 517 13.75 17.14 -11.54
N SER A 518 13.98 17.49 -12.80
CA SER A 518 15.22 18.19 -13.23
C SER A 518 15.08 19.71 -13.22
N THR A 519 13.87 20.23 -13.17
CA THR A 519 13.55 21.66 -13.23
C THR A 519 12.43 22.00 -12.25
N GLU A 520 12.25 23.29 -11.98
CA GLU A 520 11.06 23.77 -11.29
C GLU A 520 9.87 23.79 -12.24
N LEU A 521 8.68 23.56 -11.69
CA LEU A 521 7.42 23.83 -12.38
C LEU A 521 7.03 25.28 -12.11
N THR A 522 6.82 26.08 -13.15
CA THR A 522 6.03 27.30 -13.04
C THR A 522 4.75 27.10 -13.83
N HIS A 523 3.64 27.16 -13.13
CA HIS A 523 2.29 26.89 -13.61
C HIS A 523 1.85 27.87 -14.72
N SER A 524 1.24 27.39 -15.80
CA SER A 524 0.32 28.17 -16.65
C SER A 524 -1.14 27.91 -16.24
N ASN A 525 -2.05 28.85 -16.52
CA ASN A 525 -3.48 28.71 -16.20
C ASN A 525 -4.22 27.62 -17.02
N PHE A 526 -3.50 26.78 -17.78
CA PHE A 526 -4.07 25.72 -18.63
C PHE A 526 -3.50 24.35 -18.21
N TYR A 527 -4.31 23.30 -18.32
CA TYR A 527 -3.96 21.93 -17.91
C TYR A 527 -4.03 20.95 -19.10
N GLY A 528 -3.37 19.79 -18.99
CA GLY A 528 -3.44 18.73 -20.00
C GLY A 528 -2.84 19.12 -21.35
N GLU A 529 -3.39 18.63 -22.46
CA GLU A 529 -2.89 18.92 -23.83
C GLU A 529 -2.97 20.41 -24.22
N GLN A 530 -3.73 21.21 -23.46
CA GLN A 530 -3.89 22.66 -23.68
C GLN A 530 -2.87 23.49 -22.89
N ALA A 531 -2.14 22.88 -21.94
CA ALA A 531 -1.09 23.55 -21.19
C ALA A 531 0.08 23.92 -22.12
N SER A 532 0.54 25.17 -22.02
CA SER A 532 1.76 25.65 -22.68
C SER A 532 2.83 26.00 -21.64
N ASP A 533 2.91 25.19 -20.58
CA ASP A 533 3.89 25.36 -19.51
C ASP A 533 5.31 25.35 -20.06
N VAL A 534 6.09 26.32 -19.63
CA VAL A 534 7.52 26.39 -19.88
C VAL A 534 8.21 25.82 -18.64
N TYR A 535 8.86 24.66 -18.78
CA TYR A 535 9.81 24.19 -17.78
C TYR A 535 10.95 25.21 -17.67
N TYR A 536 10.94 26.07 -16.64
CA TYR A 536 12.10 26.91 -16.35
C TYR A 536 13.11 26.05 -15.60
N GLY A 537 14.13 25.60 -16.34
CA GLY A 537 15.35 25.10 -15.73
C GLY A 537 16.02 26.25 -14.98
N HIS A 538 15.78 26.34 -13.67
CA HIS A 538 16.63 27.18 -12.84
C HIS A 538 17.98 26.47 -12.65
N PRO A 539 19.14 27.15 -12.79
CA PRO A 539 20.46 26.54 -12.60
C PRO A 539 20.70 25.95 -11.20
N THR A 540 19.81 26.28 -10.26
CA THR A 540 19.67 25.63 -8.96
C THR A 540 18.18 25.50 -8.71
N ALA A 541 17.53 24.49 -9.26
CA ALA A 541 16.23 24.10 -8.73
C ALA A 541 16.38 23.89 -7.21
N ASP A 542 15.46 24.42 -6.41
CA ASP A 542 15.53 24.30 -4.95
C ASP A 542 15.52 22.83 -4.53
N LEU A 543 16.71 22.23 -4.41
CA LEU A 543 16.88 20.80 -4.15
C LEU A 543 16.30 20.43 -2.78
N GLU A 544 16.28 21.36 -1.83
CA GLU A 544 15.63 21.12 -0.54
C GLU A 544 14.14 20.92 -0.72
N ARG A 545 13.48 21.84 -1.43
CA ARG A 545 12.05 21.72 -1.74
C ARG A 545 11.76 20.48 -2.59
N LEU A 546 12.59 20.20 -3.59
CA LEU A 546 12.40 19.10 -4.53
C LEU A 546 12.75 17.72 -3.96
N ARG A 547 13.48 17.61 -2.84
CA ARG A 547 13.87 16.31 -2.27
C ARG A 547 12.67 15.38 -2.05
N ASN A 548 11.53 15.96 -1.66
CA ASN A 548 10.29 15.23 -1.39
C ASN A 548 9.61 14.66 -2.65
N TYR A 549 10.09 15.02 -3.84
CA TYR A 549 9.61 14.53 -5.13
C TYR A 549 10.49 13.41 -5.70
N PHE A 550 11.64 13.12 -5.09
CA PHE A 550 12.49 12.02 -5.53
C PHE A 550 11.89 10.68 -5.14
N VAL A 551 11.78 9.81 -6.14
CA VAL A 551 11.27 8.46 -6.03
C VAL A 551 12.44 7.50 -6.13
N GLU A 552 12.68 6.71 -5.08
CA GLU A 552 13.62 5.60 -5.19
C GLU A 552 13.13 4.54 -6.20
N LEU A 553 13.95 4.29 -7.22
CA LEU A 553 13.72 3.28 -8.25
C LEU A 553 14.45 1.97 -7.94
N ASP A 554 15.68 2.04 -7.42
CA ASP A 554 16.48 0.84 -7.21
C ASP A 554 17.50 1.01 -6.08
N ARG A 555 17.80 -0.11 -5.42
CA ARG A 555 18.80 -0.22 -4.36
C ARG A 555 19.40 -1.62 -4.35
N PHE A 556 20.71 -1.73 -4.56
CA PHE A 556 21.36 -3.04 -4.65
C PHE A 556 22.86 -2.99 -4.28
N PRO A 557 23.43 -4.09 -3.76
CA PRO A 557 24.85 -4.18 -3.46
C PRO A 557 25.71 -4.42 -4.71
N VAL A 558 26.94 -3.92 -4.70
CA VAL A 558 27.96 -4.14 -5.73
C VAL A 558 29.35 -4.29 -5.10
N ASP A 559 30.19 -5.12 -5.71
CA ASP A 559 31.62 -5.18 -5.38
C ASP A 559 32.43 -4.35 -6.39
N LEU A 560 33.22 -3.42 -5.87
CA LEU A 560 34.07 -2.53 -6.67
C LEU A 560 35.52 -2.99 -6.64
N ASN A 561 36.15 -3.07 -7.81
CA ASN A 561 37.58 -3.28 -7.99
C ASN A 561 38.32 -1.94 -8.10
N ILE A 562 39.64 -1.96 -7.88
CA ILE A 562 40.51 -0.80 -8.10
C ILE A 562 40.47 -0.41 -9.59
N GLY A 563 40.32 0.88 -9.87
CA GLY A 563 40.18 1.43 -11.21
C GLY A 563 38.72 1.65 -11.60
N ASP A 564 38.44 1.53 -12.90
CA ASP A 564 37.10 1.77 -13.44
C ASP A 564 36.24 0.50 -13.41
N ASN A 565 35.01 0.67 -12.94
CA ASN A 565 33.98 -0.36 -12.83
C ASN A 565 32.78 0.10 -13.67
N LEU A 566 32.19 -0.83 -14.41
CA LEU A 566 30.96 -0.59 -15.16
C LEU A 566 29.84 -1.44 -14.54
N VAL A 567 28.92 -0.78 -13.84
CA VAL A 567 27.73 -1.41 -13.30
C VAL A 567 26.60 -1.22 -14.30
N GLN A 568 25.90 -2.29 -14.65
CA GLN A 568 24.76 -2.27 -15.54
C GLN A 568 23.55 -2.88 -14.83
N ARG A 569 22.39 -2.25 -14.98
CA ARG A 569 21.15 -2.72 -14.35
C ARG A 569 19.96 -2.50 -15.26
N ASN A 570 19.15 -3.54 -15.45
CA ASN A 570 17.89 -3.45 -16.19
C ASN A 570 16.74 -3.10 -15.25
N SER A 571 15.73 -2.38 -15.76
CA SER A 571 14.54 -2.01 -14.98
C SER A 571 13.80 -3.21 -14.39
N ARG A 572 13.87 -4.39 -15.02
CA ARG A 572 13.23 -5.62 -14.50
C ARG A 572 13.97 -6.24 -13.30
N GLU A 573 15.12 -5.70 -12.93
CA GLU A 573 15.92 -6.12 -11.78
C GLU A 573 15.76 -5.16 -10.58
N PHE A 574 14.89 -4.16 -10.67
CA PHE A 574 14.67 -3.19 -9.61
C PHE A 574 14.13 -3.87 -8.35
N THR A 575 14.66 -3.46 -7.20
CA THR A 575 14.27 -4.02 -5.89
C THR A 575 13.07 -3.32 -5.27
N THR A 576 12.68 -2.14 -5.81
CA THR A 576 11.56 -1.35 -5.30
C THR A 576 10.23 -1.63 -6.02
N THR A 577 10.28 -2.35 -7.15
CA THR A 577 9.12 -2.64 -7.98
C THR A 577 8.92 -4.14 -8.20
N THR A 578 7.68 -4.52 -8.52
CA THR A 578 7.29 -5.91 -8.80
C THR A 578 6.38 -5.99 -10.03
N GLY A 579 6.48 -7.08 -10.77
CA GLY A 579 5.63 -7.33 -11.94
C GLY A 579 4.18 -7.59 -11.55
N ASP A 580 3.29 -7.62 -12.55
CA ASP A 580 1.88 -7.97 -12.31
C ASP A 580 1.74 -9.41 -11.78
N GLU A 581 0.79 -9.58 -10.88
CA GLU A 581 0.44 -10.85 -10.25
C GLU A 581 -0.31 -11.77 -11.24
N PRO A 582 -0.14 -13.11 -11.17
CA PRO A 582 -0.95 -14.04 -11.91
C PRO A 582 -2.41 -13.90 -11.49
N SER A 583 -3.31 -14.07 -12.45
CA SER A 583 -4.75 -14.09 -12.14
C SER A 583 -5.09 -15.21 -11.16
N PHE A 584 -6.21 -15.02 -10.45
CA PHE A 584 -6.84 -15.98 -9.58
C PHE A 584 -6.95 -17.34 -10.27
N ASP A 585 -7.43 -17.38 -11.52
CA ASP A 585 -7.57 -18.62 -12.27
C ASP A 585 -6.21 -19.27 -12.59
N ALA A 586 -5.17 -18.47 -12.91
CA ALA A 586 -3.82 -18.99 -13.13
C ALA A 586 -3.23 -19.60 -11.85
N LEU A 587 -3.39 -18.93 -10.69
CA LEU A 587 -2.99 -19.46 -9.39
C LEU A 587 -3.73 -20.76 -9.06
N ARG A 588 -5.05 -20.80 -9.32
CA ARG A 588 -5.91 -21.97 -9.08
C ARG A 588 -5.47 -23.16 -9.91
N ARG A 589 -5.32 -23.00 -11.23
CA ARG A 589 -4.86 -24.07 -12.13
C ARG A 589 -3.47 -24.59 -11.74
N THR A 590 -2.58 -23.69 -11.33
CA THR A 590 -1.24 -24.08 -10.89
C THR A 590 -1.32 -24.95 -9.63
N ALA A 591 -2.08 -24.53 -8.63
CA ALA A 591 -2.31 -25.29 -7.40
C ALA A 591 -2.97 -26.65 -7.65
N GLU A 592 -3.99 -26.70 -8.52
CA GLU A 592 -4.68 -27.94 -8.91
C GLU A 592 -3.78 -28.93 -9.64
N SER A 593 -2.78 -28.44 -10.37
CA SER A 593 -1.75 -29.26 -11.02
C SER A 593 -0.68 -29.79 -10.06
N GLY A 594 -0.75 -29.45 -8.76
CA GLY A 594 0.23 -29.84 -7.74
C GLY A 594 1.49 -28.98 -7.70
N HIS A 595 1.49 -27.81 -8.34
CA HIS A 595 2.62 -26.87 -8.36
C HIS A 595 2.33 -25.61 -7.54
N SER A 596 3.37 -24.88 -7.14
CA SER A 596 3.29 -23.61 -6.40
C SER A 596 4.02 -22.49 -7.13
N VAL A 597 3.59 -21.24 -6.93
CA VAL A 597 4.16 -20.06 -7.61
C VAL A 597 5.12 -19.31 -6.68
N LEU A 598 6.35 -19.84 -6.56
CA LEU A 598 7.37 -19.34 -5.62
C LEU A 598 7.79 -17.89 -5.83
N SER A 599 7.90 -17.45 -7.10
CA SER A 599 8.58 -16.19 -7.45
C SER A 599 7.81 -14.94 -7.02
N ILE A 600 6.67 -15.08 -6.36
CA ILE A 600 5.63 -14.06 -6.21
C ILE A 600 5.29 -13.79 -4.75
N VAL A 601 5.50 -14.76 -3.85
CA VAL A 601 5.16 -14.65 -2.42
C VAL A 601 5.77 -13.40 -1.78
N ASN A 602 7.05 -13.12 -2.04
CA ASN A 602 7.75 -11.95 -1.50
C ASN A 602 7.55 -10.65 -2.33
N ARG A 603 6.73 -10.70 -3.38
CA ARG A 603 6.55 -9.61 -4.36
C ARG A 603 5.15 -8.99 -4.34
N GLN A 604 4.18 -9.62 -3.68
CA GLN A 604 2.77 -9.19 -3.73
C GLN A 604 2.54 -7.78 -3.17
N CYS A 605 3.35 -7.34 -2.21
CA CYS A 605 3.27 -6.00 -1.64
C CYS A 605 4.28 -5.01 -2.23
N GLY A 606 4.88 -5.33 -3.37
CA GLY A 606 5.77 -4.43 -4.10
C GLY A 606 5.01 -3.43 -4.99
N PHE A 607 5.66 -2.30 -5.29
CA PHE A 607 5.05 -1.28 -6.14
C PHE A 607 4.99 -1.77 -7.60
N PRO A 608 3.89 -1.55 -8.36
CA PRO A 608 3.78 -2.07 -9.73
C PRO A 608 4.87 -1.51 -10.66
N ASP A 609 5.68 -2.39 -11.24
CA ASP A 609 6.83 -2.05 -12.11
C ASP A 609 6.42 -1.22 -13.32
N ARG A 610 5.28 -1.55 -13.93
CA ARG A 610 4.68 -0.77 -15.03
C ARG A 610 4.45 0.72 -14.71
N LEU A 611 4.35 1.09 -13.42
CA LEU A 611 4.20 2.46 -12.94
C LEU A 611 5.53 3.07 -12.44
N ALA A 612 6.67 2.42 -12.66
CA ALA A 612 7.99 2.91 -12.21
C ALA A 612 8.33 4.29 -12.77
N LEU A 613 7.83 4.61 -13.97
CA LEU A 613 8.00 5.90 -14.62
C LEU A 613 6.66 6.68 -14.62
N PRO A 614 6.68 8.00 -14.39
CA PRO A 614 5.54 8.85 -14.70
C PRO A 614 5.25 8.85 -16.19
N MET A 615 4.03 9.23 -16.57
CA MET A 615 3.69 9.37 -17.98
C MET A 615 4.62 10.38 -18.67
N GLY A 616 5.17 9.98 -19.83
CA GLY A 616 6.02 10.85 -20.63
C GLY A 616 5.23 11.81 -21.53
N HIS A 617 5.95 12.59 -22.33
CA HIS A 617 5.36 13.40 -23.41
C HIS A 617 5.89 12.96 -24.77
N LYS A 618 5.20 13.32 -25.86
CA LYS A 618 5.69 13.03 -27.23
C LYS A 618 7.06 13.65 -27.50
N ALA A 619 7.29 14.85 -26.96
CA ALA A 619 8.58 15.56 -27.04
C ALA A 619 9.62 15.12 -25.99
N GLY A 620 9.22 14.28 -25.02
CA GLY A 620 10.02 13.93 -23.86
C GLY A 620 9.78 14.87 -22.68
N ALA A 621 9.32 14.33 -21.56
CA ALA A 621 9.15 15.05 -20.30
C ALA A 621 10.48 15.06 -19.52
N PRO A 622 10.95 16.22 -19.02
CA PRO A 622 12.26 16.34 -18.38
C PRO A 622 12.26 15.88 -16.92
N TYR A 623 13.20 15.01 -16.58
CA TYR A 623 13.45 14.50 -15.22
C TYR A 623 14.95 14.34 -14.98
N SER A 624 15.35 14.08 -13.73
CA SER A 624 16.71 13.76 -13.35
C SER A 624 16.78 12.38 -12.70
N LEU A 625 17.70 11.54 -13.20
CA LEU A 625 18.10 10.31 -12.56
C LEU A 625 19.28 10.60 -11.62
N PHE A 626 19.08 10.44 -10.32
CA PHE A 626 20.10 10.60 -9.31
C PHE A 626 20.67 9.24 -8.92
N VAL A 627 22.00 9.12 -8.94
CA VAL A 627 22.73 7.91 -8.53
C VAL A 627 23.63 8.26 -7.36
N MET A 628 23.62 7.43 -6.32
CA MET A 628 24.57 7.52 -5.21
C MET A 628 25.17 6.16 -4.89
N VAL A 629 26.48 6.14 -4.65
CA VAL A 629 27.22 4.95 -4.22
C VAL A 629 27.70 5.15 -2.78
N THR A 630 27.34 4.26 -1.86
CA THR A 630 27.74 4.32 -0.45
C THR A 630 28.51 3.08 -0.03
N PRO A 631 29.32 3.13 1.04
CA PRO A 631 29.94 1.93 1.60
C PRO A 631 28.90 0.89 2.00
N TYR A 632 29.23 -0.39 1.82
CA TYR A 632 28.51 -1.54 2.37
C TYR A 632 29.39 -2.19 3.44
N GLY A 633 28.89 -2.35 4.66
CA GLY A 633 29.69 -2.78 5.82
C GLY A 633 29.93 -4.29 5.89
N ALA A 634 31.09 -4.71 6.41
CA ALA A 634 31.40 -6.12 6.65
C ALA A 634 30.66 -6.73 7.87
N ASP A 635 30.15 -5.90 8.80
CA ASP A 635 29.34 -6.33 9.95
C ASP A 635 27.83 -6.44 9.59
N GLU A 636 27.45 -6.15 8.34
CA GLU A 636 26.07 -6.20 7.82
C GLU A 636 25.76 -7.60 7.25
N HIS A 637 26.13 -8.63 8.01
CA HIS A 637 25.94 -10.05 7.68
C HIS A 637 24.47 -10.47 7.80
N ASP A 638 23.69 -10.13 6.79
CA ASP A 638 22.76 -11.07 6.18
C ASP A 638 22.73 -10.74 4.70
N HIS A 639 23.34 -11.61 3.88
CA HIS A 639 23.24 -11.50 2.43
C HIS A 639 21.78 -11.76 2.04
N VAL A 640 20.94 -10.72 2.06
CA VAL A 640 19.57 -10.77 1.55
C VAL A 640 19.68 -11.02 0.05
N LYS A 641 19.53 -12.27 -0.36
CA LYS A 641 19.68 -12.71 -1.76
C LYS A 641 18.54 -12.22 -2.65
N ASP A 642 17.38 -11.91 -2.07
CA ASP A 642 16.17 -11.45 -2.75
C ASP A 642 15.64 -10.18 -2.06
N ILE A 643 16.12 -9.02 -2.51
CA ILE A 643 15.79 -7.72 -1.93
C ILE A 643 14.50 -7.23 -2.60
N TYR A 644 13.38 -7.28 -1.91
CA TYR A 644 12.09 -6.77 -2.39
C TYR A 644 11.47 -5.84 -1.35
N SER A 645 11.09 -4.64 -1.77
CA SER A 645 10.50 -3.63 -0.87
C SER A 645 9.01 -3.85 -0.64
N CYS A 646 8.66 -4.45 0.50
CA CYS A 646 7.32 -4.36 1.08
C CYS A 646 7.28 -3.18 2.05
N MET A 647 6.77 -2.02 1.63
CA MET A 647 6.77 -0.79 2.44
C MET A 647 8.15 -0.30 2.93
N GLY A 648 9.26 -0.78 2.34
CA GLY A 648 10.61 -0.53 2.86
C GLY A 648 11.04 -1.42 4.04
N LEU A 649 10.18 -2.34 4.51
CA LEU A 649 10.48 -3.22 5.66
C LEU A 649 11.39 -4.40 5.32
N MET A 650 11.49 -4.76 4.04
CA MET A 650 12.22 -5.94 3.54
C MET A 650 13.48 -5.55 2.73
N THR A 651 13.98 -4.31 2.90
CA THR A 651 15.06 -3.72 2.10
C THR A 651 16.24 -3.14 2.88
N THR A 652 16.39 -3.45 4.17
CA THR A 652 17.60 -3.03 4.90
C THR A 652 18.81 -3.78 4.41
N LEU A 653 19.48 -3.18 3.44
CA LEU A 653 20.83 -3.56 3.03
C LEU A 653 21.85 -2.94 3.96
N ASP A 654 21.68 -1.67 4.31
CA ASP A 654 22.58 -0.98 5.22
C ASP A 654 21.81 -0.29 6.36
N ASN A 655 22.56 0.23 7.32
CA ASN A 655 22.02 0.93 8.48
C ASN A 655 21.60 2.39 8.19
N ARG A 656 21.46 2.78 6.92
CA ARG A 656 21.05 4.15 6.57
C ARG A 656 19.53 4.28 6.60
N PRO A 657 19.01 5.47 6.91
CA PRO A 657 17.57 5.72 6.87
C PRO A 657 16.95 5.39 5.52
N LEU A 658 15.68 4.99 5.54
CA LEU A 658 14.89 4.81 4.32
C LEU A 658 14.72 6.17 3.61
N GLY A 659 14.97 6.20 2.30
CA GLY A 659 14.98 7.42 1.49
C GLY A 659 16.31 8.18 1.50
N PHE A 660 17.35 7.69 2.17
CA PHE A 660 18.67 8.30 2.15
C PHE A 660 19.19 8.51 0.71
N PRO A 661 19.72 9.69 0.33
CA PRO A 661 20.04 10.85 1.19
C PRO A 661 18.96 11.95 1.21
N PHE A 662 17.78 11.72 0.62
CA PHE A 662 16.68 12.68 0.54
C PHE A 662 15.76 12.64 1.77
N ASP A 663 16.06 11.80 2.75
CA ASP A 663 15.29 11.62 3.98
C ASP A 663 15.42 12.81 4.97
N ARG A 664 16.36 13.72 4.76
CA ARG A 664 16.64 14.88 5.63
C ARG A 664 16.85 16.14 4.81
N GLN A 665 16.81 17.27 5.51
CA GLN A 665 17.11 18.58 4.94
C GLN A 665 18.49 18.62 4.26
N ILE A 666 18.53 19.38 3.17
CA ILE A 666 19.64 19.63 2.28
C ILE A 666 19.93 21.13 2.32
N GLU A 667 21.01 21.52 3.00
CA GLU A 667 21.32 22.94 3.20
C GLU A 667 21.58 23.68 1.87
N ASN A 668 22.35 23.07 0.98
CA ASN A 668 22.54 23.54 -0.39
C ASN A 668 23.23 22.45 -1.22
N TYR A 669 23.12 22.59 -2.54
CA TYR A 669 23.72 21.67 -3.49
C TYR A 669 25.23 21.47 -3.29
N GLY A 670 25.99 22.53 -2.99
CA GLY A 670 27.45 22.47 -2.86
C GLY A 670 27.94 21.66 -1.66
N LYS A 671 27.16 21.60 -0.58
CA LYS A 671 27.45 20.77 0.61
C LYS A 671 26.91 19.34 0.48
N PHE A 672 25.87 19.16 -0.31
CA PHE A 672 25.23 17.88 -0.56
C PHE A 672 26.01 17.03 -1.58
N TYR A 673 26.43 17.65 -2.68
CA TYR A 673 27.02 16.94 -3.80
C TYR A 673 28.42 16.42 -3.46
N THR A 674 28.61 15.12 -3.59
CA THR A 674 29.89 14.43 -3.35
C THR A 674 30.32 13.64 -4.58
N PRO A 675 31.62 13.30 -4.75
CA PRO A 675 32.10 12.57 -5.93
C PRO A 675 31.41 11.23 -6.19
N ASN A 676 30.86 10.58 -5.16
CA ASN A 676 30.10 9.34 -5.23
C ASN A 676 28.61 9.54 -5.55
N MET A 677 28.21 10.73 -5.99
CA MET A 677 26.89 11.07 -6.50
C MET A 677 26.95 11.49 -7.97
N TYR A 678 25.83 11.36 -8.68
CA TYR A 678 25.69 11.85 -10.05
C TYR A 678 24.23 12.18 -10.37
N PHE A 679 23.97 13.36 -10.94
CA PHE A 679 22.67 13.73 -11.50
C PHE A 679 22.73 13.62 -13.03
N LYS A 680 21.81 12.85 -13.61
CA LYS A 680 21.70 12.65 -15.06
C LYS A 680 20.35 13.14 -15.54
N ASP A 681 20.34 14.19 -16.35
CA ASP A 681 19.12 14.61 -17.03
C ASP A 681 18.65 13.53 -18.01
N VAL A 682 17.37 13.22 -17.95
CA VAL A 682 16.69 12.22 -18.77
C VAL A 682 15.37 12.77 -19.30
N LEU A 683 14.93 12.23 -20.44
CA LEU A 683 13.63 12.54 -21.04
C LEU A 683 12.77 11.28 -21.05
N ILE A 684 11.54 11.39 -20.55
CA ILE A 684 10.55 10.31 -20.59
C ILE A 684 9.58 10.58 -21.74
N PHE A 685 9.63 9.71 -22.75
CA PHE A 685 8.76 9.80 -23.92
C PHE A 685 7.46 9.03 -23.68
N HIS A 686 6.37 9.45 -24.31
CA HIS A 686 5.14 8.66 -24.38
C HIS A 686 4.75 8.34 -25.82
N LYS A 687 4.31 7.10 -26.06
CA LYS A 687 3.84 6.65 -27.37
C LYS A 687 2.37 6.26 -27.31
N ASP A 688 1.59 6.84 -28.23
CA ASP A 688 0.20 6.43 -28.47
C ASP A 688 0.16 4.92 -28.80
N SER A 689 -0.87 4.21 -28.34
CA SER A 689 -1.01 2.74 -28.38
C SER A 689 -1.17 2.12 -29.79
N SER A 690 -0.90 2.87 -30.87
CA SER A 690 -1.21 2.51 -32.26
C SER A 690 -0.05 1.91 -33.07
N SER A 691 0.83 1.12 -32.45
CA SER A 691 1.82 0.32 -33.20
C SER A 691 1.90 -1.16 -32.80
N ALA A 692 1.03 -1.65 -31.91
CA ALA A 692 1.02 -3.06 -31.49
C ALA A 692 -0.31 -3.81 -31.70
N ASN A 693 -1.47 -3.15 -31.83
CA ASN A 693 -2.75 -3.83 -32.06
C ASN A 693 -3.67 -3.00 -32.98
N SER A 694 -3.67 -3.31 -34.27
CA SER A 694 -4.34 -2.56 -35.33
C SER A 694 -5.86 -2.82 -35.46
N ASN A 695 -6.60 -3.06 -34.37
CA ASN A 695 -8.05 -3.32 -34.43
C ASN A 695 -8.81 -2.81 -33.20
N ILE A 696 -8.43 -1.67 -32.64
CA ILE A 696 -9.19 -1.06 -31.53
C ILE A 696 -9.44 0.40 -31.85
N TYR A 697 -10.66 0.69 -32.29
CA TYR A 697 -11.19 2.04 -32.37
C TYR A 697 -11.36 2.56 -30.94
N ILE A 698 -10.36 3.26 -30.44
CA ILE A 698 -10.58 4.29 -29.42
C ILE A 698 -11.42 5.36 -30.12
N LYS A 699 -12.63 5.66 -29.66
CA LYS A 699 -13.32 6.89 -30.04
C LYS A 699 -12.47 8.06 -29.53
N LYS A 700 -11.46 8.47 -30.30
CA LYS A 700 -10.87 9.81 -30.22
C LYS A 700 -11.94 10.77 -30.75
N ASN A 701 -12.76 11.31 -29.86
CA ASN A 701 -13.53 12.52 -30.17
C ASN A 701 -12.95 13.67 -29.35
N VAL A 702 -11.87 14.25 -29.87
CA VAL A 702 -11.51 15.64 -29.64
C VAL A 702 -11.31 16.22 -31.03
N ASN A 703 -11.96 17.36 -31.29
CA ASN A 703 -12.04 18.18 -32.52
C ASN A 703 -13.38 18.08 -33.25
N GLY A 704 -14.32 18.89 -32.79
CA GLY A 704 -15.51 19.33 -33.50
C GLY A 704 -15.74 20.81 -33.28
N PHE A 705 -14.72 21.64 -33.57
CA PHE A 705 -14.89 23.06 -33.86
C PHE A 705 -14.21 23.31 -35.20
N ASP A 706 -14.93 23.00 -36.28
CA ASP A 706 -14.73 23.74 -37.51
C ASP A 706 -15.38 25.11 -37.30
N ALA A 707 -14.57 26.15 -37.42
CA ALA A 707 -15.03 27.51 -37.57
C ALA A 707 -15.78 27.61 -38.90
N ASP A 708 -17.07 27.95 -38.86
CA ASP A 708 -17.69 28.93 -39.77
C ASP A 708 -19.14 29.22 -39.35
N HIS A 709 -19.39 30.51 -39.11
CA HIS A 709 -20.65 31.25 -38.90
C HIS A 709 -21.19 31.40 -37.48
#